data_AF-A0A0C3RZT2-F1
#
_entry.id   AF-A0A0C3RZT2-F1
#
_cell.length_a   1.000
_cell.length_b   1.000
_cell.length_c   1.000
_cell.angle_alpha   90.00
_cell.angle_beta   90.00
_cell.angle_gamma   90.00
#
_symmetry.space_group_name_H-M   'P 1'
#
loop_
_entity.id
_entity.type
_entity.pdbx_description
1 polymer ?
#
loop_
_entity_poly.entity_id
_entity_poly.type
_entity_poly.pdbx_seq_one_letter_code
_entity_poly.pdbx_strand_id
1 'polypeptide(L)'
;MSTTLPLFWHLSSASKKERIDASVKLVSALEHFQAQFTPKSEPASEQEEDEVSGTKSDGLNALNAQDVSYSIRRLVRGLASPRESSRLGFAVALTELLSRITTVTCSQIVTLILDSTKTQGSMTGQEERDVLFARLFGLTAVIQSGLLVRDTPLSTSASSQTAASNLSNYQEVLSELLALGEKKSWLRESAWWTIGLAVDALAASGVAWKSSAFDATVQSIFVDNKTWSPEKVALTLKLQTHCPGRAWAKILVPTFKQPRIVHTSNYAALARILKDLQVDEDEDADVPKASTGAWKPQVHFVWEMLLGEVLSEDASGAETSFPEFFRVLVDESLFSAAASNERKYWGFQIFQKALPRVQAADLPMLFTKNFMRSWINHLSNSDRYLHKIAKQVAGDVQNAVKQNPTVGFTLILQLTGAHGSHHFDKLTKTKTVETILTNMNDDGIRSYIEYLLKQVNDEQDAKTAEVQALNARRAWIIDQLAALVRNGAIPKDDQWVQAVLDWFVVHGLFSIKKESAKSKFSALHEAPTPVFSDSLRQACRERQARFRATPFNAYPLTCHGTDDKTAKITAVASDGQFWISRVLSTVDALEKDAKHVMPLSEVDEEEQAVREKARGLIERLRKITGEQHDAAKGAELLLSATLLHRYCCLRPRPQSCIDGAARMFPAETKKSKKSRKSAGADDAPEPVDVLVDAVIGFLEQATAYMRAVGNQVFSLLTGAVRESTIDLILAQLEHRDPEELLEVEDEEMEDEGDDEDGAEEESPSSEDDGGEEEDEEDLDEEDDPELRRKIEEALAVNGIQAADSQDESDEELMDDDQMMAIDEQLAAVFKARADERKLGKGVDAQREATHYKNRVLDLLDTFIKKQPTSPFIVRVVLPLIELIVGTGPDEKQLADKSTGILRSRIGKSREVPSELDAEQATEILKEIHLRARKAATGDVLATLSQCSLYVSKCLVHAGAEDAVRDAYRDSLVDFATRKASRLNHGFLQDFVRRHAETTWALRDGLLEVIKQAVNGYRQMQVFQLIQTMLAQRPSTGIDIKEAVEFARALRATMQDSIRSACEDEKLTAAQVKDLLKLALAGVRHTKRVTSDDAGVVRPTWDPASWDELGTLLAGAERFKASTGLQALCKQISNLANKEPSESAKKKRKVDAVEGGEAEPTEVTKKPKRKKQKASKSSS
;
A
#
# COMPACT_ATOMS: atom_id res chain seq x y z
N MET A 1 28.23 -25.81 -53.38
CA MET A 1 27.62 -24.72 -52.57
C MET A 1 27.70 -25.12 -51.11
N SER A 2 28.20 -24.24 -50.23
CA SER A 2 28.37 -24.55 -48.80
C SER A 2 27.03 -24.88 -48.13
N THR A 3 26.96 -26.00 -47.42
CA THR A 3 25.74 -26.50 -46.73
C THR A 3 25.44 -25.73 -45.43
N THR A 4 26.33 -24.81 -45.03
CA THR A 4 26.26 -24.08 -43.75
C THR A 4 25.45 -22.78 -43.80
N LEU A 5 25.09 -22.28 -44.98
CA LEU A 5 24.46 -20.96 -45.15
C LEU A 5 23.20 -20.74 -44.26
N PRO A 6 22.27 -21.71 -44.11
CA PRO A 6 21.10 -21.55 -43.24
C PRO A 6 21.43 -21.34 -41.75
N LEU A 7 22.59 -21.82 -41.30
CA LEU A 7 23.01 -21.76 -39.89
C LEU A 7 23.42 -20.34 -39.45
N PHE A 8 23.63 -19.42 -40.40
CA PHE A 8 24.00 -18.03 -40.10
C PHE A 8 22.81 -17.10 -39.82
N TRP A 9 21.59 -17.47 -40.23
CA TRP A 9 20.44 -16.56 -40.19
C TRP A 9 20.15 -16.04 -38.77
N HIS A 10 20.09 -16.96 -37.81
CA HIS A 10 19.71 -16.64 -36.44
C HIS A 10 20.83 -16.00 -35.60
N LEU A 11 22.07 -15.91 -36.11
CA LEU A 11 23.13 -15.11 -35.48
C LEU A 11 22.78 -13.62 -35.42
N SER A 12 21.94 -13.16 -36.33
CA SER A 12 21.48 -11.77 -36.40
C SER A 12 20.25 -11.46 -35.54
N SER A 13 19.65 -12.46 -34.87
CA SER A 13 18.41 -12.31 -34.10
C SER A 13 18.56 -11.27 -32.98
N ALA A 14 17.50 -10.51 -32.68
CA ALA A 14 17.47 -9.60 -31.53
C ALA A 14 17.45 -10.37 -30.18
N SER A 15 16.96 -11.61 -30.17
CA SER A 15 16.90 -12.46 -28.98
C SER A 15 18.28 -13.03 -28.62
N LYS A 16 18.76 -12.75 -27.39
CA LYS A 16 20.03 -13.29 -26.88
C LYS A 16 20.05 -14.83 -26.94
N LYS A 17 18.94 -15.48 -26.58
CA LYS A 17 18.82 -16.94 -26.56
C LYS A 17 18.97 -17.54 -27.96
N GLU A 18 18.27 -16.98 -28.96
CA GLU A 18 18.34 -17.47 -30.34
C GLU A 18 19.74 -17.30 -30.94
N ARG A 19 20.44 -16.20 -30.62
CA ARG A 19 21.83 -16.00 -31.06
C ARG A 19 22.78 -17.06 -30.49
N ILE A 20 22.63 -17.40 -29.21
CA ILE A 20 23.44 -18.43 -28.56
C ILE A 20 23.16 -19.80 -29.20
N ASP A 21 21.89 -20.18 -29.35
CA ASP A 21 21.49 -21.46 -29.97
C ASP A 21 21.99 -21.57 -31.41
N ALA A 22 21.94 -20.47 -32.18
CA ALA A 22 22.46 -20.42 -33.54
C ALA A 22 23.98 -20.57 -33.59
N SER A 23 24.71 -19.93 -32.66
CA SER A 23 26.17 -20.05 -32.53
C SER A 23 26.56 -21.50 -32.23
N VAL A 24 25.87 -22.14 -31.29
CA VAL A 24 26.12 -23.56 -30.95
C VAL A 24 25.88 -24.48 -32.14
N LYS A 25 24.78 -24.31 -32.87
CA LYS A 25 24.46 -25.12 -34.07
C LYS A 25 25.49 -24.94 -35.18
N LEU A 26 25.89 -23.70 -35.45
CA LEU A 26 26.90 -23.40 -36.47
C LEU A 26 28.24 -24.04 -36.08
N VAL A 27 28.74 -23.78 -34.88
CA VAL A 27 30.04 -24.29 -34.42
C VAL A 27 30.07 -25.81 -34.40
N SER A 28 29.01 -26.47 -33.90
CA SER A 28 28.94 -27.94 -33.87
C SER A 28 28.96 -28.57 -35.27
N ALA A 29 28.30 -27.94 -36.25
CA ALA A 29 28.33 -28.40 -37.64
C ALA A 29 29.73 -28.22 -38.26
N LEU A 30 30.40 -27.10 -37.96
CA LEU A 30 31.75 -26.82 -38.46
C LEU A 30 32.80 -27.74 -37.85
N GLU A 31 32.70 -28.06 -36.56
CA GLU A 31 33.54 -29.09 -35.91
C GLU A 31 33.39 -30.44 -36.59
N HIS A 32 32.16 -30.84 -36.93
CA HIS A 32 31.91 -32.10 -37.62
C HIS A 32 32.54 -32.12 -39.03
N PHE A 33 32.41 -31.04 -39.79
CA PHE A 33 33.06 -30.92 -41.09
C PHE A 33 34.59 -30.91 -40.99
N GLN A 34 35.14 -30.28 -39.95
CA GLN A 34 36.58 -30.26 -39.71
C GLN A 34 37.11 -31.64 -39.30
N ALA A 35 36.36 -32.39 -38.50
CA ALA A 35 36.76 -33.74 -38.08
C ALA A 35 36.80 -34.75 -39.23
N GLN A 36 36.00 -34.53 -40.28
CA GLN A 36 35.97 -35.36 -41.49
C GLN A 36 37.00 -34.93 -42.54
N PHE A 37 37.70 -33.83 -42.33
CA PHE A 37 38.64 -33.27 -43.29
C PHE A 37 40.02 -33.91 -43.18
N THR A 38 40.53 -34.41 -44.30
CA THR A 38 41.93 -34.85 -44.44
C THR A 38 42.71 -33.84 -45.28
N PRO A 39 43.82 -33.26 -44.78
CA PRO A 39 44.65 -32.36 -45.56
C PRO A 39 45.17 -33.04 -46.83
N LYS A 40 45.04 -32.39 -47.99
CA LYS A 40 45.66 -32.89 -49.23
C LYS A 40 47.18 -32.68 -49.15
N SER A 41 47.96 -33.76 -49.24
CA SER A 41 49.40 -33.69 -49.50
C SER A 41 49.62 -33.62 -51.02
N GLU A 42 49.63 -32.43 -51.61
CA GLU A 42 50.07 -32.28 -52.99
C GLU A 42 51.53 -31.76 -53.03
N PRO A 43 52.42 -32.42 -53.78
CA PRO A 43 53.77 -31.93 -54.03
C PRO A 43 53.71 -30.69 -54.93
N ALA A 44 54.70 -29.81 -54.78
CA ALA A 44 54.82 -28.56 -55.52
C ALA A 44 55.09 -28.79 -57.02
N SER A 45 54.06 -29.06 -57.82
CA SER A 45 54.07 -28.89 -59.28
C SER A 45 52.68 -29.17 -59.85
N GLU A 46 51.88 -28.11 -60.03
CA GLU A 46 50.87 -27.91 -61.09
C GLU A 46 50.00 -26.72 -60.66
N GLN A 47 50.47 -25.52 -61.00
CA GLN A 47 49.61 -24.34 -61.09
C GLN A 47 48.78 -24.50 -62.37
N GLU A 48 47.56 -25.02 -62.26
CA GLU A 48 46.54 -24.77 -63.27
C GLU A 48 45.66 -23.60 -62.84
N GLU A 49 45.46 -22.72 -63.81
CA GLU A 49 44.85 -21.41 -63.77
C GLU A 49 43.35 -21.50 -63.39
N ASP A 50 42.97 -20.77 -62.34
CA ASP A 50 41.65 -20.16 -62.27
C ASP A 50 41.80 -18.80 -61.55
N GLU A 51 42.20 -17.81 -62.34
CA GLU A 51 42.18 -16.40 -61.97
C GLU A 51 40.74 -15.92 -61.79
N VAL A 52 40.32 -15.66 -60.54
CA VAL A 52 39.43 -14.53 -60.26
C VAL A 52 39.87 -13.82 -58.97
N SER A 53 40.45 -12.64 -59.15
CA SER A 53 40.73 -11.56 -58.18
C SER A 53 41.96 -11.70 -57.27
N GLY A 54 42.95 -10.84 -57.53
CA GLY A 54 44.26 -10.78 -56.88
C GLY A 54 44.24 -10.39 -55.40
N THR A 55 43.93 -11.35 -54.53
CA THR A 55 44.12 -11.22 -53.08
C THR A 55 45.17 -12.25 -52.64
N LYS A 56 46.19 -11.84 -51.88
CA LYS A 56 47.17 -12.75 -51.26
C LYS A 56 46.41 -13.91 -50.58
N SER A 57 46.74 -15.16 -50.89
CA SER A 57 46.02 -16.30 -50.31
C SER A 57 46.23 -16.33 -48.79
N ASP A 58 45.16 -16.26 -48.01
CA ASP A 58 45.17 -16.25 -46.52
C ASP A 58 45.60 -17.60 -45.88
N GLY A 59 45.92 -18.61 -46.69
CA GLY A 59 46.42 -19.90 -46.24
C GLY A 59 45.41 -20.77 -45.48
N LEU A 60 44.16 -20.32 -45.30
CA LEU A 60 43.14 -21.03 -44.50
C LEU A 60 42.76 -22.38 -45.11
N ASN A 61 42.71 -22.47 -46.44
CA ASN A 61 42.25 -23.66 -47.17
C ASN A 61 43.19 -24.87 -47.03
N ALA A 62 44.43 -24.69 -46.55
CA ALA A 62 45.42 -25.76 -46.47
C ALA A 62 45.11 -26.79 -45.36
N LEU A 63 44.54 -26.34 -44.24
CA LEU A 63 44.32 -27.18 -43.04
C LEU A 63 42.85 -27.19 -42.58
N ASN A 64 41.96 -26.53 -43.32
CA ASN A 64 40.56 -26.41 -42.96
C ASN A 64 39.66 -26.94 -44.05
N ALA A 65 38.54 -27.58 -43.66
CA ALA A 65 37.47 -27.90 -44.58
C ALA A 65 36.98 -26.63 -45.31
N GLN A 66 36.42 -26.80 -46.51
CA GLN A 66 35.94 -25.66 -47.30
C GLN A 66 34.87 -24.86 -46.54
N ASP A 67 33.95 -25.54 -45.84
CA ASP A 67 32.89 -24.94 -45.02
C ASP A 67 33.43 -24.18 -43.79
N VAL A 68 34.51 -24.67 -43.17
CA VAL A 68 35.21 -24.00 -42.05
C VAL A 68 35.91 -22.75 -42.54
N SER A 69 36.67 -22.84 -43.64
CA SER A 69 37.36 -21.70 -44.25
C SER A 69 36.38 -20.63 -44.74
N TYR A 70 35.25 -21.04 -45.33
CA TYR A 70 34.16 -20.15 -45.71
C TYR A 70 33.55 -19.47 -44.47
N SER A 71 33.30 -20.23 -43.41
CA SER A 71 32.65 -19.73 -42.21
C SER A 71 33.53 -18.75 -41.45
N ILE A 72 34.83 -18.99 -41.31
CA ILE A 72 35.77 -18.02 -40.71
C ILE A 72 35.72 -16.69 -41.48
N ARG A 73 35.83 -16.72 -42.82
CA ARG A 73 35.75 -15.51 -43.66
C ARG A 73 34.40 -14.80 -43.52
N ARG A 74 33.31 -15.57 -43.47
CA ARG A 74 31.94 -15.01 -43.31
C ARG A 74 31.73 -14.42 -41.92
N LEU A 75 32.24 -15.06 -40.88
CA LEU A 75 32.15 -14.58 -39.50
C LEU A 75 32.93 -13.28 -39.33
N VAL A 76 34.17 -13.21 -39.84
CA VAL A 76 34.99 -11.98 -39.81
C VAL A 76 34.33 -10.83 -40.58
N ARG A 77 33.81 -11.07 -41.79
CA ARG A 77 33.07 -10.04 -42.56
C ARG A 77 31.78 -9.61 -41.85
N GLY A 78 31.11 -10.54 -41.15
CA GLY A 78 29.89 -10.27 -40.40
C GLY A 78 30.07 -9.34 -39.20
N LEU A 79 31.31 -9.15 -38.71
CA LEU A 79 31.63 -8.24 -37.60
C LEU A 79 31.40 -6.77 -37.97
N ALA A 80 31.50 -6.41 -39.24
CA ALA A 80 31.25 -5.05 -39.76
C ALA A 80 29.77 -4.82 -40.10
N SER A 81 28.86 -5.66 -39.62
CA SER A 81 27.43 -5.47 -39.82
C SER A 81 26.95 -4.18 -39.13
N PRO A 82 26.07 -3.37 -39.76
CA PRO A 82 25.47 -2.20 -39.12
C PRO A 82 24.47 -2.57 -38.00
N ARG A 83 24.05 -3.84 -37.92
CA ARG A 83 23.13 -4.32 -36.89
C ARG A 83 23.91 -4.80 -35.67
N GLU A 84 23.66 -4.16 -34.52
CA GLU A 84 24.32 -4.50 -33.25
C GLU A 84 24.15 -5.97 -32.85
N SER A 85 22.92 -6.50 -32.95
CA SER A 85 22.63 -7.91 -32.66
C SER A 85 23.44 -8.87 -33.51
N SER A 86 23.69 -8.50 -34.77
CA SER A 86 24.49 -9.28 -35.70
C SER A 86 25.95 -9.28 -35.27
N ARG A 87 26.54 -8.10 -34.98
CA ARG A 87 27.93 -8.00 -34.53
C ARG A 87 28.21 -8.91 -33.33
N LEU A 88 27.31 -8.90 -32.34
CA LEU A 88 27.43 -9.76 -31.16
C LEU A 88 27.34 -11.26 -31.51
N GLY A 89 26.39 -11.67 -32.35
CA GLY A 89 26.25 -13.08 -32.74
C GLY A 89 27.42 -13.60 -33.58
N PHE A 90 27.91 -12.78 -34.52
CA PHE A 90 29.09 -13.10 -35.33
C PHE A 90 30.36 -13.16 -34.48
N ALA A 91 30.55 -12.25 -33.52
CA ALA A 91 31.69 -12.26 -32.61
C ALA A 91 31.69 -13.51 -31.71
N VAL A 92 30.56 -13.85 -31.09
CA VAL A 92 30.44 -15.04 -30.23
C VAL A 92 30.72 -16.33 -31.01
N ALA A 93 30.13 -16.48 -32.20
CA ALA A 93 30.37 -17.65 -33.04
C ALA A 93 31.82 -17.75 -33.52
N LEU A 94 32.49 -16.61 -33.80
CA LEU A 94 33.91 -16.58 -34.13
C LEU A 94 34.78 -16.97 -32.93
N THR A 95 34.54 -16.41 -31.75
CA THR A 95 35.27 -16.74 -30.51
C THR A 95 35.18 -18.23 -30.21
N GLU A 96 33.97 -18.79 -30.24
CA GLU A 96 33.75 -20.22 -30.00
C GLU A 96 34.40 -21.09 -31.06
N LEU A 97 34.24 -20.77 -32.35
CA LEU A 97 34.88 -21.57 -33.41
C LEU A 97 36.41 -21.59 -33.23
N LEU A 98 37.02 -20.43 -32.97
CA LEU A 98 38.47 -20.31 -32.79
C LEU A 98 38.98 -21.01 -31.52
N SER A 99 38.15 -21.13 -30.47
CA SER A 99 38.55 -21.82 -29.23
C SER A 99 38.61 -23.34 -29.40
N ARG A 100 37.86 -23.89 -30.36
CA ARG A 100 37.72 -25.33 -30.60
C ARG A 100 38.61 -25.88 -31.72
N ILE A 101 38.93 -25.06 -32.74
CA ILE A 101 39.80 -25.49 -33.85
C ILE A 101 41.29 -25.21 -33.58
N THR A 102 42.16 -26.12 -33.99
CA THR A 102 43.63 -26.03 -33.85
C THR A 102 44.36 -25.90 -35.19
N THR A 103 43.64 -25.46 -36.22
CA THR A 103 44.04 -25.50 -37.63
C THR A 103 44.38 -24.12 -38.22
N VAL A 104 44.38 -23.08 -37.37
CA VAL A 104 44.64 -21.69 -37.75
C VAL A 104 45.67 -21.06 -36.82
N THR A 105 46.47 -20.13 -37.34
CA THR A 105 47.39 -19.33 -36.54
C THR A 105 46.77 -17.98 -36.15
N CYS A 106 47.28 -17.39 -35.07
CA CYS A 106 46.91 -16.04 -34.65
C CYS A 106 47.21 -15.03 -35.77
N SER A 107 48.35 -15.15 -36.44
CA SER A 107 48.72 -14.28 -37.57
C SER A 107 47.70 -14.35 -38.71
N GLN A 108 47.25 -15.54 -39.12
CA GLN A 108 46.25 -15.70 -40.18
C GLN A 108 44.93 -14.99 -39.85
N ILE A 109 44.43 -15.17 -38.63
CA ILE A 109 43.15 -14.59 -38.20
C ILE A 109 43.27 -13.08 -38.01
N VAL A 110 44.34 -12.60 -37.38
CA VAL A 110 44.59 -11.16 -37.19
C VAL A 110 44.71 -10.47 -38.55
N THR A 111 45.55 -10.98 -39.47
CA THR A 111 45.66 -10.40 -40.82
C THR A 111 44.31 -10.40 -41.55
N LEU A 112 43.52 -11.48 -41.45
CA LEU A 112 42.18 -11.52 -42.06
C LEU A 112 41.23 -10.47 -41.48
N ILE A 113 41.27 -10.25 -40.15
CA ILE A 113 40.51 -9.18 -39.49
C ILE A 113 40.97 -7.83 -40.01
N LEU A 114 42.28 -7.56 -39.98
CA LEU A 114 42.85 -6.28 -40.40
C LEU A 114 42.53 -5.94 -41.85
N ASP A 115 42.64 -6.92 -42.75
CA ASP A 115 42.30 -6.77 -44.17
C ASP A 115 40.81 -6.53 -44.39
N SER A 116 39.95 -7.17 -43.59
CA SER A 116 38.49 -6.99 -43.66
C SER A 116 38.01 -5.70 -43.01
N THR A 117 38.85 -5.04 -42.20
CA THR A 117 38.50 -3.82 -41.44
C THR A 117 39.34 -2.60 -41.83
N LYS A 118 39.79 -2.50 -43.09
CA LYS A 118 40.51 -1.32 -43.58
C LYS A 118 39.55 -0.13 -43.76
N THR A 119 39.87 1.00 -43.14
CA THR A 119 39.12 2.24 -43.36
C THR A 119 39.52 2.87 -44.69
N GLN A 120 38.57 3.08 -45.59
CA GLN A 120 38.77 3.77 -46.87
C GLN A 120 38.32 5.24 -46.77
N GLY A 121 38.97 6.15 -47.51
CA GLY A 121 38.66 7.59 -47.46
C GLY A 121 37.26 7.98 -47.96
N SER A 122 36.55 7.07 -48.64
CA SER A 122 35.20 7.28 -49.16
C SER A 122 34.09 6.72 -48.25
N MET A 123 34.41 6.23 -47.06
CA MET A 123 33.43 5.63 -46.15
C MET A 123 32.59 6.69 -45.44
N THR A 124 31.31 6.40 -45.24
CA THR A 124 30.44 7.21 -44.36
C THR A 124 30.85 7.07 -42.89
N GLY A 125 30.49 8.03 -42.04
CA GLY A 125 30.82 7.98 -40.62
C GLY A 125 30.24 6.75 -39.89
N GLN A 126 29.08 6.24 -40.35
CA GLN A 126 28.48 5.01 -39.82
C GLN A 126 29.25 3.76 -40.26
N GLU A 127 29.69 3.69 -41.52
CA GLU A 127 30.52 2.59 -42.01
C GLU A 127 31.89 2.58 -41.34
N GLU A 128 32.52 3.75 -41.13
CA GLU A 128 33.76 3.85 -40.36
C GLU A 128 33.54 3.30 -38.94
N ARG A 129 32.45 3.71 -38.27
CA ARG A 129 32.08 3.23 -36.94
C ARG A 129 31.90 1.71 -36.89
N ASP A 130 31.19 1.13 -37.84
CA ASP A 130 30.93 -0.31 -37.88
C ASP A 130 32.22 -1.11 -38.14
N VAL A 131 33.14 -0.60 -38.97
CA VAL A 131 34.46 -1.19 -39.21
C VAL A 131 35.36 -1.13 -37.97
N LEU A 132 35.34 -0.02 -37.22
CA LEU A 132 36.12 0.08 -35.98
C LEU A 132 35.60 -0.88 -34.90
N PHE A 133 34.28 -1.04 -34.79
CA PHE A 133 33.70 -2.09 -33.93
C PHE A 133 34.06 -3.49 -34.41
N ALA A 134 34.05 -3.74 -35.71
CA ALA A 134 34.45 -5.02 -36.26
C ALA A 134 35.89 -5.37 -35.90
N ARG A 135 36.80 -4.39 -35.97
CA ARG A 135 38.20 -4.54 -35.59
C ARG A 135 38.32 -4.87 -34.10
N LEU A 136 37.63 -4.10 -33.25
CA LEU A 136 37.60 -4.36 -31.81
C LEU A 136 37.11 -5.78 -31.50
N PHE A 137 35.90 -6.13 -31.96
CA PHE A 137 35.30 -7.45 -31.68
C PHE A 137 36.11 -8.60 -32.25
N GLY A 138 36.73 -8.43 -33.42
CA GLY A 138 37.62 -9.43 -34.00
C GLY A 138 38.84 -9.69 -33.12
N LEU A 139 39.52 -8.64 -32.65
CA LEU A 139 40.66 -8.77 -31.74
C LEU A 139 40.23 -9.33 -30.38
N THR A 140 39.07 -8.91 -29.85
CA THR A 140 38.48 -9.50 -28.64
C THR A 140 38.22 -11.00 -28.81
N ALA A 141 37.73 -11.44 -29.98
CA ALA A 141 37.50 -12.86 -30.27
C ALA A 141 38.80 -13.68 -30.30
N VAL A 142 39.88 -13.13 -30.85
CA VAL A 142 41.22 -13.75 -30.84
C VAL A 142 41.75 -13.92 -29.42
N ILE A 143 41.52 -12.93 -28.55
CA ILE A 143 41.93 -12.98 -27.14
C ILE A 143 41.09 -14.00 -26.36
N GLN A 144 39.76 -13.87 -26.40
CA GLN A 144 38.83 -14.69 -25.60
C GLN A 144 38.81 -16.17 -26.05
N SER A 145 39.12 -16.46 -27.31
CA SER A 145 39.28 -17.84 -27.80
C SER A 145 40.57 -18.51 -27.33
N GLY A 146 41.46 -17.76 -26.66
CA GLY A 146 42.79 -18.22 -26.26
C GLY A 146 43.78 -18.35 -27.42
N LEU A 147 43.40 -18.02 -28.67
CA LEU A 147 44.28 -18.13 -29.83
C LEU A 147 45.53 -17.26 -29.69
N LEU A 148 45.42 -16.09 -29.06
CA LEU A 148 46.54 -15.16 -28.84
C LEU A 148 47.70 -15.79 -28.02
N VAL A 149 47.40 -16.71 -27.12
CA VAL A 149 48.36 -17.31 -26.17
C VAL A 149 48.45 -18.83 -26.34
N ARG A 150 48.02 -19.34 -27.51
CA ARG A 150 47.99 -20.76 -27.80
C ARG A 150 49.39 -21.30 -28.11
N ASP A 151 49.85 -22.22 -27.27
CA ASP A 151 51.17 -22.84 -27.39
C ASP A 151 51.14 -24.18 -28.16
N THR A 152 49.94 -24.75 -28.37
CA THR A 152 49.79 -25.97 -29.17
C THR A 152 50.10 -25.68 -30.64
N PRO A 153 51.10 -26.33 -31.26
CA PRO A 153 51.40 -26.15 -32.67
C PRO A 153 50.27 -26.69 -33.55
N LEU A 154 50.18 -26.20 -34.78
CA LEU A 154 49.22 -26.70 -35.76
C LEU A 154 49.54 -28.17 -36.09
N SER A 155 48.49 -28.98 -36.31
CA SER A 155 48.63 -30.38 -36.71
C SER A 155 49.02 -30.48 -38.20
N THR A 156 50.25 -30.08 -38.53
CA THR A 156 50.89 -30.26 -39.84
C THR A 156 51.79 -31.51 -39.86
N SER A 157 52.18 -32.00 -41.04
CA SER A 157 53.09 -33.13 -41.23
C SER A 157 54.31 -33.06 -40.30
N ALA A 158 54.82 -34.22 -39.88
CA ALA A 158 55.80 -34.42 -38.80
C ALA A 158 57.13 -33.61 -38.86
N SER A 159 57.37 -32.87 -39.93
CA SER A 159 58.58 -32.08 -40.21
C SER A 159 58.40 -30.55 -40.03
N SER A 160 57.18 -30.03 -39.78
CA SER A 160 56.96 -28.59 -39.52
C SER A 160 56.12 -28.37 -38.25
N GLN A 161 56.70 -27.77 -37.20
CA GLN A 161 55.96 -27.30 -36.02
C GLN A 161 55.64 -25.82 -36.19
N THR A 162 54.57 -25.52 -36.91
CA THR A 162 54.09 -24.13 -37.03
C THR A 162 53.44 -23.71 -35.71
N ALA A 163 54.06 -22.75 -35.01
CA ALA A 163 53.51 -22.21 -33.77
C ALA A 163 52.17 -21.49 -34.05
N ALA A 164 51.15 -21.75 -33.22
CA ALA A 164 49.85 -21.11 -33.36
C ALA A 164 49.91 -19.62 -33.02
N SER A 165 50.74 -19.21 -32.06
CA SER A 165 50.99 -17.81 -31.70
C SER A 165 52.43 -17.60 -31.23
N ASN A 166 52.92 -16.38 -31.31
CA ASN A 166 54.24 -15.96 -30.87
C ASN A 166 54.22 -14.51 -30.32
N LEU A 167 55.36 -14.06 -29.78
CA LEU A 167 55.53 -12.72 -29.21
C LEU A 167 55.15 -11.60 -30.20
N SER A 168 55.48 -11.74 -31.48
CA SER A 168 55.17 -10.73 -32.49
C SER A 168 53.66 -10.58 -32.69
N ASN A 169 52.90 -11.68 -32.62
CA ASN A 169 51.43 -11.62 -32.71
C ASN A 169 50.82 -10.91 -31.49
N TYR A 170 51.36 -11.14 -30.30
CA TYR A 170 50.93 -10.40 -29.09
C TYR A 170 51.21 -8.90 -29.23
N GLN A 171 52.42 -8.53 -29.67
CA GLN A 171 52.81 -7.13 -29.88
C GLN A 171 51.96 -6.44 -30.96
N GLU A 172 51.61 -7.14 -32.03
CA GLU A 172 50.71 -6.65 -33.09
C GLU A 172 49.29 -6.42 -32.57
N VAL A 173 48.71 -7.37 -31.83
CA VAL A 173 47.37 -7.20 -31.24
C VAL A 173 47.36 -6.05 -30.22
N LEU A 174 48.40 -5.93 -29.39
CA LEU A 174 48.54 -4.84 -28.43
C LEU A 174 48.64 -3.48 -29.12
N SER A 175 49.50 -3.35 -30.14
CA SER A 175 49.69 -2.10 -30.87
C SER A 175 48.42 -1.68 -31.61
N GLU A 176 47.69 -2.63 -32.18
CA GLU A 176 46.42 -2.36 -32.87
C GLU A 176 45.30 -1.97 -31.93
N LEU A 177 45.21 -2.58 -30.74
CA LEU A 177 44.24 -2.16 -29.72
C LEU A 177 44.55 -0.77 -29.16
N LEU A 178 45.83 -0.44 -28.94
CA LEU A 178 46.24 0.91 -28.53
C LEU A 178 45.91 1.93 -29.62
N ALA A 179 46.28 1.66 -30.88
CA ALA A 179 45.95 2.52 -32.00
C ALA A 179 44.44 2.70 -32.16
N LEU A 180 43.65 1.64 -31.95
CA LEU A 180 42.19 1.69 -32.00
C LEU A 180 41.59 2.55 -30.89
N GLY A 181 42.11 2.44 -29.66
CA GLY A 181 41.66 3.21 -28.50
C GLY A 181 42.02 4.70 -28.61
N GLU A 182 43.16 5.04 -29.20
CA GLU A 182 43.56 6.43 -29.44
C GLU A 182 42.87 7.07 -30.66
N LYS A 183 42.30 6.26 -31.57
CA LYS A 183 41.64 6.77 -32.78
C LYS A 183 40.35 7.54 -32.51
N LYS A 184 39.51 7.07 -31.57
CA LYS A 184 38.22 7.71 -31.20
C LYS A 184 37.95 7.55 -29.70
N SER A 185 37.58 8.64 -29.02
CA SER A 185 37.34 8.65 -27.57
C SER A 185 36.28 7.64 -27.10
N TRP A 186 35.18 7.47 -27.85
CA TRP A 186 34.11 6.51 -27.53
C TRP A 186 34.49 5.03 -27.67
N LEU A 187 35.64 4.71 -28.29
CA LEU A 187 36.19 3.35 -28.39
C LEU A 187 37.23 3.05 -27.32
N ARG A 188 37.79 4.10 -26.70
CA ARG A 188 38.97 4.02 -25.82
C ARG A 188 38.77 3.02 -24.70
N GLU A 189 37.72 3.20 -23.91
CA GLU A 189 37.41 2.35 -22.78
C GLU A 189 37.29 0.87 -23.17
N SER A 190 36.56 0.57 -24.25
CA SER A 190 36.36 -0.80 -24.73
C SER A 190 37.65 -1.43 -25.30
N ALA A 191 38.50 -0.64 -25.98
CA ALA A 191 39.78 -1.09 -26.49
C ALA A 191 40.75 -1.41 -25.34
N TRP A 192 40.85 -0.54 -24.36
CA TRP A 192 41.71 -0.75 -23.19
C TRP A 192 41.19 -1.85 -22.26
N TRP A 193 39.88 -2.01 -22.12
CA TRP A 193 39.29 -3.19 -21.47
C TRP A 193 39.73 -4.48 -22.17
N THR A 194 39.74 -4.48 -23.51
CA THR A 194 40.21 -5.62 -24.31
C THR A 194 41.71 -5.87 -24.13
N ILE A 195 42.53 -4.84 -23.96
CA ILE A 195 43.95 -4.99 -23.56
C ILE A 195 44.05 -5.67 -22.18
N GLY A 196 43.19 -5.28 -21.23
CA GLY A 196 43.08 -5.95 -19.94
C GLY A 196 42.79 -7.44 -20.07
N LEU A 197 41.87 -7.83 -20.96
CA LEU A 197 41.61 -9.25 -21.27
C LEU A 197 42.84 -9.96 -21.86
N ALA A 198 43.62 -9.29 -22.72
CA ALA A 198 44.85 -9.85 -23.27
C ALA A 198 45.92 -10.08 -22.18
N VAL A 199 46.02 -9.15 -21.22
CA VAL A 199 46.89 -9.27 -20.04
C VAL A 199 46.46 -10.43 -19.14
N ASP A 200 45.16 -10.59 -18.88
CA ASP A 200 44.65 -11.71 -18.09
C ASP A 200 44.88 -13.06 -18.79
N ALA A 201 44.62 -13.13 -20.11
CA ALA A 201 44.91 -14.32 -20.91
C ALA A 201 46.40 -14.68 -20.91
N LEU A 202 47.29 -13.68 -21.00
CA LEU A 202 48.73 -13.87 -20.90
C LEU A 202 49.14 -14.37 -19.50
N ALA A 203 48.57 -13.78 -18.45
CA ALA A 203 48.83 -14.17 -17.06
C ALA A 203 48.41 -15.62 -16.77
N ALA A 204 47.28 -16.07 -17.33
CA ALA A 204 46.81 -17.46 -17.22
C ALA A 204 47.59 -18.45 -18.12
N SER A 205 48.33 -17.96 -19.11
CA SER A 205 49.06 -18.81 -20.07
C SER A 205 50.40 -19.35 -19.54
N GLY A 206 50.85 -20.44 -20.16
CA GLY A 206 52.16 -21.08 -19.95
C GLY A 206 53.20 -20.81 -21.04
N VAL A 207 52.97 -19.82 -21.92
CA VAL A 207 53.84 -19.55 -23.07
C VAL A 207 55.25 -19.10 -22.64
N ALA A 208 56.28 -19.58 -23.36
CA ALA A 208 57.68 -19.26 -23.03
C ALA A 208 58.02 -17.76 -23.13
N TRP A 209 57.33 -17.02 -24.00
CA TRP A 209 57.54 -15.59 -24.25
C TRP A 209 56.75 -14.66 -23.31
N LYS A 210 56.12 -15.21 -22.25
CA LYS A 210 55.26 -14.49 -21.30
C LYS A 210 55.92 -13.27 -20.67
N SER A 211 57.16 -13.41 -20.17
CA SER A 211 57.88 -12.29 -19.55
C SER A 211 58.14 -11.16 -20.54
N SER A 212 58.60 -11.50 -21.75
CA SER A 212 58.88 -10.53 -22.81
C SER A 212 57.60 -9.83 -23.29
N ALA A 213 56.46 -10.51 -23.29
CA ALA A 213 55.17 -9.90 -23.59
C ALA A 213 54.74 -8.90 -22.50
N PHE A 214 54.92 -9.21 -21.22
CA PHE A 214 54.69 -8.23 -20.14
C PHE A 214 55.62 -7.02 -20.24
N ASP A 215 56.89 -7.22 -20.58
CA ASP A 215 57.84 -6.12 -20.83
C ASP A 215 57.38 -5.24 -22.00
N ALA A 216 56.92 -5.84 -23.10
CA ALA A 216 56.37 -5.11 -24.24
C ALA A 216 55.11 -4.30 -23.85
N THR A 217 54.20 -4.88 -23.06
CA THR A 217 53.02 -4.17 -22.55
C THR A 217 53.40 -2.99 -21.68
N VAL A 218 54.37 -3.15 -20.78
CA VAL A 218 54.84 -2.05 -19.93
C VAL A 218 55.52 -0.96 -20.76
N GLN A 219 56.34 -1.33 -21.73
CA GLN A 219 56.99 -0.39 -22.64
C GLN A 219 55.96 0.45 -23.40
N SER A 220 55.00 -0.19 -24.07
CA SER A 220 54.00 0.51 -24.89
C SER A 220 53.05 1.40 -24.09
N ILE A 221 52.80 1.09 -22.81
CA ILE A 221 51.78 1.76 -22.01
C ILE A 221 52.35 2.84 -21.09
N PHE A 222 53.56 2.65 -20.57
CA PHE A 222 54.18 3.58 -19.62
C PHE A 222 55.32 4.39 -20.21
N VAL A 223 56.05 3.85 -21.18
CA VAL A 223 57.20 4.55 -21.79
C VAL A 223 56.78 5.28 -23.05
N ASP A 224 56.10 4.58 -23.96
CA ASP A 224 55.68 5.15 -25.25
C ASP A 224 54.47 6.09 -25.08
N ASN A 225 53.61 5.83 -24.08
CA ASN A 225 52.50 6.69 -23.72
C ASN A 225 52.65 7.26 -22.29
N LYS A 226 52.87 8.57 -22.17
CA LYS A 226 53.08 9.24 -20.87
C LYS A 226 51.81 9.76 -20.21
N THR A 227 50.70 9.88 -20.93
CA THR A 227 49.46 10.42 -20.37
C THR A 227 48.81 9.41 -19.42
N TRP A 228 48.10 9.91 -18.43
CA TRP A 228 47.34 9.11 -17.46
C TRP A 228 45.85 9.22 -17.76
N SER A 229 45.18 8.08 -17.80
CA SER A 229 43.74 7.98 -18.02
C SER A 229 43.14 6.95 -17.06
N PRO A 230 41.81 6.95 -16.85
CA PRO A 230 41.12 5.94 -16.06
C PRO A 230 41.42 4.50 -16.51
N GLU A 231 41.55 4.27 -17.81
CA GLU A 231 41.91 2.97 -18.39
C GLU A 231 43.34 2.55 -18.05
N LYS A 232 44.29 3.48 -18.08
CA LYS A 232 45.68 3.21 -17.70
C LYS A 232 45.80 2.90 -16.21
N VAL A 233 45.03 3.59 -15.36
CA VAL A 233 44.93 3.26 -13.93
C VAL A 233 44.40 1.83 -13.74
N ALA A 234 43.31 1.48 -14.43
CA ALA A 234 42.74 0.13 -14.40
C ALA A 234 43.74 -0.95 -14.82
N LEU A 235 44.47 -0.72 -15.90
CA LEU A 235 45.46 -1.68 -16.38
C LEU A 235 46.68 -1.75 -15.47
N THR A 236 47.06 -0.64 -14.83
CA THR A 236 48.11 -0.61 -13.81
C THR A 236 47.74 -1.52 -12.64
N LEU A 237 46.51 -1.45 -12.13
CA LEU A 237 46.03 -2.35 -11.06
C LEU A 237 46.22 -3.81 -11.46
N LYS A 238 45.74 -4.21 -12.66
CA LYS A 238 45.89 -5.57 -13.17
C LYS A 238 47.35 -6.00 -13.29
N LEU A 239 48.22 -5.14 -13.84
CA LEU A 239 49.64 -5.47 -14.01
C LEU A 239 50.37 -5.54 -12.65
N GLN A 240 49.99 -4.74 -11.66
CA GLN A 240 50.54 -4.84 -10.30
C GLN A 240 50.22 -6.18 -9.64
N THR A 241 49.01 -6.70 -9.85
CA THR A 241 48.62 -8.04 -9.39
C THR A 241 49.41 -9.14 -10.09
N HIS A 242 49.55 -9.07 -11.43
CA HIS A 242 50.19 -10.13 -12.21
C HIS A 242 51.74 -10.07 -12.21
N CYS A 243 52.32 -8.90 -11.95
CA CYS A 243 53.77 -8.64 -11.97
C CYS A 243 54.21 -7.83 -10.73
N PRO A 244 54.09 -8.37 -9.50
CA PRO A 244 54.38 -7.62 -8.28
C PRO A 244 55.87 -7.27 -8.12
N GLY A 245 56.78 -8.10 -8.65
CA GLY A 245 58.24 -7.93 -8.51
C GLY A 245 58.87 -6.84 -9.38
N ARG A 246 58.09 -6.10 -10.19
CA ARG A 246 58.60 -5.02 -11.04
C ARG A 246 58.86 -3.75 -10.21
N ALA A 247 59.82 -2.94 -10.65
CA ALA A 247 60.16 -1.66 -10.00
C ALA A 247 59.09 -0.55 -10.26
N TRP A 248 57.86 -0.78 -9.80
CA TRP A 248 56.70 0.11 -10.01
C TRP A 248 56.95 1.55 -9.59
N ALA A 249 57.72 1.78 -8.51
CA ALA A 249 58.11 3.13 -8.09
C ALA A 249 58.79 3.96 -9.19
N LYS A 250 59.58 3.33 -10.08
CA LYS A 250 60.24 4.04 -11.20
C LYS A 250 59.30 4.29 -12.37
N ILE A 251 58.26 3.46 -12.51
CA ILE A 251 57.32 3.49 -13.64
C ILE A 251 56.22 4.53 -13.42
N LEU A 252 55.79 4.71 -12.18
CA LEU A 252 54.66 5.57 -11.85
C LEU A 252 55.04 7.04 -11.60
N VAL A 253 56.34 7.33 -11.39
CA VAL A 253 56.87 8.69 -11.28
C VAL A 253 56.77 9.42 -12.63
N PRO A 254 56.46 10.73 -12.65
CA PRO A 254 56.30 11.63 -11.51
C PRO A 254 54.87 11.71 -10.94
N THR A 255 53.89 11.06 -11.57
CA THR A 255 52.47 11.25 -11.23
C THR A 255 52.09 10.63 -9.89
N PHE A 256 52.62 9.46 -9.56
CA PHE A 256 52.39 8.80 -8.28
C PHE A 256 53.68 8.67 -7.48
N LYS A 257 53.57 8.92 -6.17
CA LYS A 257 54.71 8.95 -5.25
C LYS A 257 55.07 7.56 -4.73
N GLN A 258 54.07 6.71 -4.56
CA GLN A 258 54.23 5.37 -3.99
C GLN A 258 54.03 4.28 -5.06
N PRO A 259 54.70 3.12 -4.92
CA PRO A 259 54.68 2.05 -5.92
C PRO A 259 53.31 1.41 -6.06
N ARG A 260 52.48 1.34 -5.01
CA ARG A 260 51.11 0.83 -5.09
C ARG A 260 50.16 1.96 -5.48
N ILE A 261 49.37 1.79 -6.53
CA ILE A 261 48.56 2.88 -7.07
C ILE A 261 47.45 3.33 -6.11
N VAL A 262 46.87 2.40 -5.33
CA VAL A 262 45.83 2.67 -4.31
C VAL A 262 46.38 3.15 -2.97
N HIS A 263 47.67 3.48 -2.87
CA HIS A 263 48.22 4.04 -1.62
C HIS A 263 47.56 5.39 -1.30
N THR A 264 47.28 5.67 -0.02
CA THR A 264 46.59 6.91 0.43
C THR A 264 47.22 8.20 -0.12
N SER A 265 48.56 8.28 -0.16
CA SER A 265 49.30 9.42 -0.73
C SER A 265 49.04 9.68 -2.22
N ASN A 266 48.52 8.70 -2.96
CA ASN A 266 48.23 8.77 -4.38
C ASN A 266 46.76 9.16 -4.66
N TYR A 267 45.88 9.20 -3.65
CA TYR A 267 44.45 9.47 -3.82
C TYR A 267 44.14 10.83 -4.49
N ALA A 268 44.88 11.89 -4.17
CA ALA A 268 44.68 13.19 -4.82
C ALA A 268 45.03 13.14 -6.32
N ALA A 269 46.03 12.35 -6.72
CA ALA A 269 46.36 12.16 -8.13
C ALA A 269 45.31 11.31 -8.85
N LEU A 270 44.82 10.26 -8.20
CA LEU A 270 43.72 9.44 -8.71
C LEU A 270 42.42 10.24 -8.88
N ALA A 271 42.03 11.03 -7.88
CA ALA A 271 40.85 11.89 -7.93
C ALA A 271 40.92 12.84 -9.13
N ARG A 272 42.07 13.45 -9.40
CA ARG A 272 42.27 14.31 -10.59
C ARG A 272 42.06 13.55 -11.90
N ILE A 273 42.68 12.38 -12.05
CA ILE A 273 42.58 11.55 -13.27
C ILE A 273 41.13 11.08 -13.50
N LEU A 274 40.41 10.74 -12.44
CA LEU A 274 39.03 10.25 -12.52
C LEU A 274 37.99 11.37 -12.66
N LYS A 275 38.33 12.60 -12.23
CA LYS A 275 37.47 13.80 -12.34
C LYS A 275 37.37 14.33 -13.78
N ASP A 276 38.44 14.18 -14.56
CA ASP A 276 38.65 14.89 -15.84
C ASP A 276 37.94 14.28 -17.06
N LEU A 277 36.82 13.60 -16.83
CA LEU A 277 36.02 13.06 -17.94
C LEU A 277 35.26 14.15 -18.70
N GLN A 278 35.08 15.35 -18.13
CA GLN A 278 34.54 16.56 -18.79
C GLN A 278 34.91 17.84 -18.01
N VAL A 279 35.77 18.71 -18.56
CA VAL A 279 35.73 20.20 -18.51
C VAL A 279 36.56 20.72 -19.70
N ASP A 280 35.98 21.61 -20.50
CA ASP A 280 36.73 22.64 -21.23
C ASP A 280 36.54 23.96 -20.46
N GLU A 281 37.53 24.84 -20.63
CA GLU A 281 37.64 26.26 -20.25
C GLU A 281 38.36 26.58 -18.92
N ASP A 282 39.59 27.07 -19.15
CA ASP A 282 40.50 27.88 -18.34
C ASP A 282 41.28 27.27 -17.14
N GLU A 283 42.60 27.52 -17.21
CA GLU A 283 43.68 27.31 -16.23
C GLU A 283 44.49 25.99 -16.30
N ASP A 284 45.24 25.79 -17.39
CA ASP A 284 46.69 25.48 -17.38
C ASP A 284 47.15 25.00 -18.77
N ALA A 285 48.11 25.70 -19.37
CA ALA A 285 48.53 25.51 -20.77
C ALA A 285 49.50 24.34 -21.02
N ASP A 286 49.86 23.54 -20.01
CA ASP A 286 51.02 22.61 -20.10
C ASP A 286 50.68 21.11 -19.91
N VAL A 287 49.40 20.71 -19.93
CA VAL A 287 49.02 19.29 -19.96
C VAL A 287 48.37 18.94 -21.30
N PRO A 288 48.90 17.97 -22.07
CA PRO A 288 48.31 17.59 -23.36
C PRO A 288 46.88 17.06 -23.16
N LYS A 289 45.90 17.80 -23.69
CA LYS A 289 44.46 17.49 -23.63
C LYS A 289 44.20 16.05 -24.12
N ALA A 290 43.78 15.16 -23.22
CA ALA A 290 43.21 13.87 -23.60
C ALA A 290 41.83 14.13 -24.26
N SER A 291 41.53 13.43 -25.36
CA SER A 291 40.31 13.63 -26.13
C SER A 291 39.05 13.45 -25.28
N THR A 292 38.29 14.53 -25.12
CA THR A 292 37.05 14.61 -24.37
C THR A 292 36.02 13.60 -24.92
N GLY A 293 35.55 12.71 -24.05
CA GLY A 293 34.45 11.79 -24.35
C GLY A 293 33.11 12.48 -24.14
N ALA A 294 32.12 12.19 -24.98
CA ALA A 294 30.73 12.55 -24.68
C ALA A 294 30.31 11.91 -23.35
N TRP A 295 29.63 12.67 -22.48
CA TRP A 295 29.14 12.17 -21.20
C TRP A 295 28.36 10.87 -21.40
N LYS A 296 28.59 9.91 -20.49
CA LYS A 296 27.83 8.66 -20.44
C LYS A 296 27.29 8.43 -19.02
N PRO A 297 26.05 7.92 -18.88
CA PRO A 297 25.49 7.62 -17.56
C PRO A 297 26.24 6.53 -16.79
N GLN A 298 26.99 5.65 -17.46
CA GLN A 298 27.66 4.53 -16.81
C GLN A 298 29.02 4.96 -16.25
N VAL A 299 29.25 4.71 -14.95
CA VAL A 299 30.60 4.83 -14.35
C VAL A 299 31.63 3.98 -15.09
N HIS A 300 32.83 4.52 -15.23
CA HIS A 300 33.96 3.83 -15.86
C HIS A 300 34.33 2.55 -15.08
N PHE A 301 34.70 1.47 -15.79
CA PHE A 301 34.96 0.15 -15.20
C PHE A 301 36.09 0.13 -14.14
N VAL A 302 36.98 1.13 -14.16
CA VAL A 302 38.04 1.32 -13.14
C VAL A 302 37.50 1.39 -11.71
N TRP A 303 36.31 1.95 -11.51
CA TRP A 303 35.72 2.08 -10.18
C TRP A 303 35.43 0.73 -9.53
N GLU A 304 35.03 -0.28 -10.32
CA GLU A 304 34.79 -1.61 -9.78
C GLU A 304 36.08 -2.29 -9.32
N MET A 305 37.19 -2.05 -10.02
CA MET A 305 38.50 -2.55 -9.63
C MET A 305 39.08 -1.81 -8.43
N LEU A 306 38.94 -0.48 -8.37
CA LEU A 306 39.39 0.31 -7.23
C LEU A 306 38.63 -0.08 -5.95
N LEU A 307 37.30 -0.21 -6.03
CA LEU A 307 36.50 -0.69 -4.90
C LEU A 307 36.88 -2.11 -4.51
N GLY A 308 37.14 -3.00 -5.48
CA GLY A 308 37.57 -4.37 -5.20
C GLY A 308 38.92 -4.45 -4.47
N GLU A 309 39.86 -3.56 -4.80
CA GLU A 309 41.18 -3.51 -4.17
C GLU A 309 41.14 -2.88 -2.78
N VAL A 310 40.39 -1.79 -2.60
CA VAL A 310 40.34 -1.03 -1.33
C VAL A 310 39.45 -1.70 -0.28
N LEU A 311 38.42 -2.45 -0.70
CA LEU A 311 37.51 -3.17 0.21
C LEU A 311 37.90 -4.66 0.39
N SER A 312 39.04 -5.10 -0.14
CA SER A 312 39.55 -6.48 0.05
C SER A 312 39.96 -6.73 1.50
N GLU A 313 39.80 -7.95 2.01
CA GLU A 313 40.23 -8.33 3.37
C GLU A 313 41.75 -8.14 3.58
N ASP A 314 42.54 -8.30 2.52
CA ASP A 314 44.00 -8.08 2.48
C ASP A 314 44.41 -6.60 2.49
N ALA A 315 43.45 -5.67 2.36
CA ALA A 315 43.70 -4.22 2.34
C ALA A 315 43.85 -3.61 3.75
N SER A 316 43.77 -4.41 4.81
CA SER A 316 43.88 -4.00 6.22
C SER A 316 45.31 -3.64 6.69
N GLY A 317 46.15 -3.16 5.78
CA GLY A 317 47.46 -2.58 6.08
C GLY A 317 47.42 -1.05 6.16
N ALA A 318 48.39 -0.43 6.84
CA ALA A 318 48.50 1.03 7.03
C ALA A 318 48.60 1.87 5.72
N GLU A 319 48.70 1.21 4.56
CA GLU A 319 48.92 1.82 3.25
C GLU A 319 47.63 2.19 2.49
N THR A 320 46.49 1.57 2.83
CA THR A 320 45.19 1.72 2.15
C THR A 320 44.10 2.02 3.16
N SER A 321 43.33 3.09 2.95
CA SER A 321 42.21 3.49 3.80
C SER A 321 40.97 3.74 2.96
N PHE A 322 39.90 2.99 3.21
CA PHE A 322 38.60 3.18 2.56
C PHE A 322 37.93 4.52 2.94
N PRO A 323 37.92 4.95 4.21
CA PRO A 323 37.40 6.27 4.58
C PRO A 323 38.05 7.41 3.79
N GLU A 324 39.38 7.39 3.69
CA GLU A 324 40.13 8.41 2.94
C GLU A 324 39.92 8.29 1.42
N PHE A 325 39.74 7.06 0.92
CA PHE A 325 39.42 6.82 -0.48
C PHE A 325 38.07 7.44 -0.83
N PHE A 326 37.03 7.14 -0.06
CA PHE A 326 35.68 7.65 -0.32
C PHE A 326 35.62 9.17 -0.15
N ARG A 327 36.26 9.71 0.90
CA ARG A 327 36.36 11.16 1.11
C ARG A 327 37.02 11.89 -0.06
N VAL A 328 38.22 11.48 -0.48
CA VAL A 328 39.00 12.21 -1.49
C VAL A 328 38.50 11.96 -2.91
N LEU A 329 38.22 10.70 -3.28
CA LEU A 329 37.86 10.36 -4.66
C LEU A 329 36.36 10.52 -4.94
N VAL A 330 35.48 10.41 -3.95
CA VAL A 330 34.02 10.47 -4.16
C VAL A 330 33.44 11.76 -3.58
N ASP A 331 33.57 11.99 -2.27
CA ASP A 331 32.92 13.12 -1.59
C ASP A 331 33.44 14.48 -2.07
N GLU A 332 34.76 14.70 -1.97
CA GLU A 332 35.41 15.96 -2.33
C GLU A 332 35.55 16.17 -3.84
N SER A 333 35.42 15.10 -4.63
CA SER A 333 35.60 15.18 -6.09
C SER A 333 34.25 15.21 -6.83
N LEU A 334 33.34 14.27 -6.54
CA LEU A 334 32.08 14.08 -7.28
C LEU A 334 30.88 14.78 -6.62
N PHE A 335 30.94 15.06 -5.31
CA PHE A 335 29.89 15.75 -4.57
C PHE A 335 30.28 17.17 -4.10
N SER A 336 31.44 17.68 -4.54
CA SER A 336 31.82 19.07 -4.28
C SER A 336 30.74 20.06 -4.72
N ALA A 337 30.70 21.24 -4.09
CA ALA A 337 29.71 22.27 -4.42
C ALA A 337 29.76 22.68 -5.92
N ALA A 338 30.96 22.70 -6.50
CA ALA A 338 31.21 22.97 -7.92
C ALA A 338 31.06 21.75 -8.85
N ALA A 339 30.66 20.57 -8.33
CA ALA A 339 30.45 19.39 -9.16
C ALA A 339 29.15 19.51 -9.97
N SER A 340 29.24 19.20 -11.26
CA SER A 340 28.09 19.13 -12.17
C SER A 340 27.12 18.00 -11.79
N ASN A 341 25.90 18.04 -12.33
CA ASN A 341 24.89 17.01 -12.06
C ASN A 341 25.34 15.63 -12.56
N GLU A 342 26.07 15.58 -13.67
CA GLU A 342 26.68 14.38 -14.25
C GLU A 342 27.65 13.70 -13.26
N ARG A 343 28.48 14.49 -12.58
CA ARG A 343 29.45 13.99 -11.61
C ARG A 343 28.78 13.48 -10.36
N LYS A 344 27.80 14.21 -9.83
CA LYS A 344 26.97 13.79 -8.70
C LYS A 344 26.22 12.49 -9.02
N TYR A 345 25.73 12.34 -10.26
CA TYR A 345 25.10 11.10 -10.73
C TYR A 345 26.06 9.90 -10.67
N TRP A 346 27.31 10.04 -11.12
CA TRP A 346 28.33 9.00 -10.95
C TRP A 346 28.65 8.73 -9.47
N GLY A 347 28.71 9.78 -8.64
CA GLY A 347 28.88 9.66 -7.20
C GLY A 347 27.79 8.77 -6.58
N PHE A 348 26.52 8.97 -6.96
CA PHE A 348 25.43 8.11 -6.50
C PHE A 348 25.58 6.67 -6.99
N GLN A 349 25.96 6.43 -8.24
CA GLN A 349 26.22 5.08 -8.74
C GLN A 349 27.38 4.38 -8.02
N ILE A 350 28.43 5.12 -7.65
CA ILE A 350 29.56 4.59 -6.86
C ILE A 350 29.09 4.22 -5.47
N PHE A 351 28.26 5.05 -4.83
CA PHE A 351 27.62 4.72 -3.55
C PHE A 351 26.80 3.43 -3.65
N GLN A 352 25.95 3.27 -4.68
CA GLN A 352 25.17 2.05 -4.91
C GLN A 352 26.05 0.80 -5.07
N LYS A 353 27.22 0.94 -5.71
CA LYS A 353 28.19 -0.17 -5.87
C LYS A 353 28.99 -0.45 -4.60
N ALA A 354 29.23 0.56 -3.78
CA ALA A 354 29.99 0.44 -2.54
C ALA A 354 29.13 -0.15 -1.41
N LEU A 355 27.90 0.34 -1.20
CA LEU A 355 27.00 -0.05 -0.11
C LEU A 355 26.93 -1.56 0.18
N PRO A 356 26.72 -2.47 -0.80
CA PRO A 356 26.65 -3.91 -0.55
C PRO A 356 28.01 -4.58 -0.27
N ARG A 357 29.13 -3.87 -0.44
CA ARG A 357 30.51 -4.39 -0.30
C ARG A 357 31.22 -3.89 0.95
N VAL A 358 30.71 -2.86 1.60
CA VAL A 358 31.34 -2.25 2.79
C VAL A 358 31.06 -3.09 4.03
N GLN A 359 32.05 -3.27 4.89
CA GLN A 359 31.89 -3.93 6.18
C GLN A 359 31.11 -3.04 7.16
N ALA A 360 30.47 -3.63 8.17
CA ALA A 360 29.65 -2.88 9.13
C ALA A 360 30.42 -1.73 9.85
N ALA A 361 31.73 -1.89 10.07
CA ALA A 361 32.58 -0.89 10.69
C ALA A 361 32.83 0.35 9.80
N ASP A 362 32.91 0.15 8.49
CA ASP A 362 33.20 1.21 7.52
C ASP A 362 31.92 1.84 6.93
N LEU A 363 30.75 1.26 7.21
CA LEU A 363 29.45 1.75 6.72
C LEU A 363 29.19 3.23 7.02
N PRO A 364 29.50 3.77 8.23
CA PRO A 364 29.36 5.20 8.51
C PRO A 364 30.13 6.10 7.53
N MET A 365 31.24 5.59 6.98
CA MET A 365 32.17 6.35 6.15
C MET A 365 31.63 6.60 4.73
N LEU A 366 30.51 5.98 4.36
CA LEU A 366 29.79 6.29 3.12
C LEU A 366 28.92 7.55 3.23
N PHE A 367 28.51 7.93 4.44
CA PHE A 367 27.57 9.03 4.70
C PHE A 367 28.32 10.33 5.00
N THR A 368 29.21 10.71 4.08
CA THR A 368 30.06 11.90 4.19
C THR A 368 29.29 13.21 4.01
N LYS A 369 29.88 14.32 4.46
CA LYS A 369 29.24 15.64 4.48
C LYS A 369 28.70 16.09 3.12
N ASN A 370 29.49 16.02 2.04
CA ASN A 370 29.04 16.54 0.74
C ASN A 370 28.02 15.60 0.06
N PHE A 371 28.18 14.29 0.24
CA PHE A 371 27.21 13.27 -0.15
C PHE A 371 25.85 13.53 0.51
N MET A 372 25.80 13.62 1.85
CA MET A 372 24.54 13.82 2.58
C MET A 372 23.84 15.12 2.18
N ARG A 373 24.60 16.22 2.09
CA ARG A 373 24.06 17.51 1.60
C ARG A 373 23.47 17.39 0.20
N SER A 374 24.19 16.74 -0.72
CA SER A 374 23.71 16.56 -2.10
C SER A 374 22.49 15.65 -2.17
N TRP A 375 22.51 14.58 -1.39
CA TRP A 375 21.43 13.59 -1.36
C TRP A 375 20.14 14.18 -0.81
N ILE A 376 20.20 14.85 0.36
CA ILE A 376 19.05 15.53 0.98
C ILE A 376 18.47 16.59 0.03
N ASN A 377 19.32 17.45 -0.56
CA ASN A 377 18.87 18.50 -1.49
C ASN A 377 18.20 17.95 -2.76
N HIS A 378 18.64 16.78 -3.26
CA HIS A 378 18.02 16.15 -4.43
C HIS A 378 16.80 15.30 -4.07
N LEU A 379 16.62 14.90 -2.81
CA LEU A 379 15.40 14.25 -2.35
C LEU A 379 14.27 15.24 -2.04
N SER A 380 14.57 16.43 -1.50
CA SER A 380 13.58 17.37 -0.97
C SER A 380 12.54 17.88 -1.98
N ASN A 381 12.86 17.87 -3.28
CA ASN A 381 11.93 18.27 -4.33
C ASN A 381 12.04 17.34 -5.55
N SER A 382 10.89 16.88 -6.06
CA SER A 382 10.75 15.97 -7.20
C SER A 382 11.25 16.55 -8.52
N ASP A 383 11.26 17.87 -8.68
CA ASP A 383 11.66 18.56 -9.91
C ASP A 383 13.18 18.65 -10.07
N ARG A 384 13.94 18.27 -9.04
CA ARG A 384 15.40 18.25 -9.09
C ARG A 384 15.88 17.20 -10.10
N TYR A 385 16.83 17.58 -10.96
CA TYR A 385 17.38 16.72 -12.03
C TYR A 385 17.84 15.33 -11.56
N LEU A 386 18.43 15.23 -10.37
CA LEU A 386 18.94 13.97 -9.79
C LEU A 386 17.98 13.29 -8.81
N HIS A 387 16.72 13.76 -8.71
CA HIS A 387 15.75 13.20 -7.76
C HIS A 387 15.55 11.69 -7.95
N LYS A 388 15.46 11.23 -9.20
CA LYS A 388 15.24 9.81 -9.51
C LYS A 388 16.34 8.90 -8.97
N ILE A 389 17.62 9.27 -9.15
CA ILE A 389 18.74 8.47 -8.64
C ILE A 389 18.88 8.61 -7.12
N ALA A 390 18.60 9.79 -6.56
CA ALA A 390 18.61 10.01 -5.11
C ALA A 390 17.53 9.15 -4.41
N LYS A 391 16.33 9.05 -4.99
CA LYS A 391 15.26 8.16 -4.52
C LYS A 391 15.64 6.68 -4.66
N GLN A 392 16.38 6.33 -5.71
CA GLN A 392 16.89 4.97 -5.89
C GLN A 392 17.90 4.61 -4.80
N VAL A 393 18.82 5.52 -4.46
CA VAL A 393 19.76 5.37 -3.33
C VAL A 393 19.04 5.21 -2.00
N ALA A 394 17.94 5.94 -1.75
CA ALA A 394 17.09 5.72 -0.58
C ALA A 394 16.51 4.30 -0.55
N GLY A 395 16.01 3.81 -1.69
CA GLY A 395 15.58 2.43 -1.83
C GLY A 395 16.70 1.41 -1.57
N ASP A 396 17.92 1.69 -2.02
CA ASP A 396 19.07 0.80 -1.79
C ASP A 396 19.48 0.74 -0.31
N VAL A 397 19.45 1.87 0.40
CA VAL A 397 19.68 1.92 1.86
C VAL A 397 18.60 1.12 2.60
N GLN A 398 17.33 1.26 2.22
CA GLN A 398 16.24 0.46 2.79
C GLN A 398 16.41 -1.03 2.50
N ASN A 399 16.81 -1.39 1.28
CA ASN A 399 17.05 -2.78 0.88
C ASN A 399 18.26 -3.40 1.61
N ALA A 400 19.28 -2.61 1.94
CA ALA A 400 20.41 -3.08 2.73
C ALA A 400 19.98 -3.54 4.14
N VAL A 401 19.04 -2.81 4.78
CA VAL A 401 18.47 -3.21 6.08
C VAL A 401 17.60 -4.45 5.95
N LYS A 402 16.77 -4.54 4.90
CA LYS A 402 15.97 -5.74 4.63
C LYS A 402 16.83 -7.01 4.46
N GLN A 403 18.02 -6.86 3.87
CA GLN A 403 18.97 -7.98 3.71
C GLN A 403 19.76 -8.26 5.00
N ASN A 404 20.09 -7.23 5.78
CA ASN A 404 20.81 -7.36 7.03
C ASN A 404 20.25 -6.42 8.12
N PRO A 405 19.28 -6.87 8.94
CA PRO A 405 18.63 -6.03 9.95
C PRO A 405 19.59 -5.40 10.98
N THR A 406 20.77 -5.98 11.22
CA THR A 406 21.71 -5.48 12.25
C THR A 406 22.35 -4.14 11.90
N VAL A 407 22.35 -3.75 10.62
CA VAL A 407 22.95 -2.46 10.19
C VAL A 407 21.99 -1.28 10.32
N GLY A 408 20.70 -1.54 10.62
CA GLY A 408 19.66 -0.52 10.71
C GLY A 408 19.99 0.59 11.71
N PHE A 409 20.45 0.24 12.91
CA PHE A 409 20.82 1.22 13.94
C PHE A 409 21.97 2.13 13.48
N THR A 410 23.03 1.55 12.90
CA THR A 410 24.16 2.31 12.35
C THR A 410 23.72 3.29 11.26
N LEU A 411 22.80 2.87 10.38
CA LEU A 411 22.28 3.72 9.32
C LEU A 411 21.43 4.86 9.87
N ILE A 412 20.53 4.60 10.82
CA ILE A 412 19.74 5.66 11.48
C ILE A 412 20.68 6.71 12.08
N LEU A 413 21.74 6.26 12.77
CA LEU A 413 22.74 7.15 13.35
C LEU A 413 23.41 8.07 12.31
N GLN A 414 23.60 7.60 11.08
CA GLN A 414 24.13 8.45 10.00
C GLN A 414 23.09 9.41 9.43
N LEU A 415 21.84 8.95 9.26
CA LEU A 415 20.75 9.75 8.70
C LEU A 415 20.27 10.86 9.65
N THR A 416 20.32 10.62 10.96
CA THR A 416 19.93 11.57 12.00
C THR A 416 21.13 12.16 12.76
N GLY A 417 22.36 11.91 12.28
CA GLY A 417 23.60 12.34 12.91
C GLY A 417 24.10 13.69 12.41
N ALA A 418 25.39 13.97 12.62
CA ALA A 418 26.04 15.26 12.36
C ALA A 418 25.98 15.76 10.90
N HIS A 419 25.78 14.88 9.93
CA HIS A 419 25.65 15.22 8.51
C HIS A 419 24.24 15.04 7.96
N GLY A 420 23.33 14.53 8.78
CA GLY A 420 21.95 14.26 8.44
C GLY A 420 21.00 15.30 9.01
N SER A 421 19.76 14.89 9.27
CA SER A 421 18.76 15.72 9.94
C SER A 421 17.89 14.87 10.85
N HIS A 422 17.58 15.39 12.04
CA HIS A 422 16.57 14.81 12.94
C HIS A 422 15.20 14.67 12.28
N HIS A 423 14.91 15.49 11.26
CA HIS A 423 13.68 15.47 10.47
C HIS A 423 13.94 14.98 9.03
N PHE A 424 14.84 14.01 8.85
CA PHE A 424 15.26 13.52 7.52
C PHE A 424 14.06 13.18 6.62
N ASP A 425 13.10 12.40 7.12
CA ASP A 425 11.93 11.95 6.34
C ASP A 425 11.05 13.13 5.91
N LYS A 426 10.76 14.08 6.81
CA LYS A 426 10.01 15.31 6.51
C LYS A 426 10.73 16.18 5.47
N LEU A 427 12.03 16.40 5.66
CA LEU A 427 12.85 17.23 4.76
C LEU A 427 13.00 16.62 3.36
N THR A 428 13.07 15.30 3.28
CA THR A 428 13.27 14.56 2.03
C THR A 428 11.97 14.14 1.36
N LYS A 429 10.81 14.33 2.02
CA LYS A 429 9.52 13.79 1.61
C LYS A 429 9.61 12.28 1.32
N THR A 430 10.34 11.55 2.18
CA THR A 430 10.49 10.08 2.10
C THR A 430 10.12 9.42 3.42
N LYS A 431 9.92 8.10 3.41
CA LYS A 431 9.70 7.26 4.60
C LYS A 431 10.94 6.41 4.90
N THR A 432 12.14 6.98 4.73
CA THR A 432 13.39 6.21 4.74
C THR A 432 13.75 5.75 6.14
N VAL A 433 13.75 6.66 7.12
CA VAL A 433 14.02 6.33 8.53
C VAL A 433 12.92 5.43 9.07
N GLU A 434 11.66 5.73 8.75
CA GLU A 434 10.51 4.88 9.13
C GLU A 434 10.64 3.44 8.59
N THR A 435 11.00 3.29 7.31
CA THR A 435 11.21 1.96 6.70
C THR A 435 12.39 1.22 7.33
N ILE A 436 13.46 1.93 7.71
CA ILE A 436 14.59 1.29 8.41
C ILE A 436 14.14 0.78 9.79
N LEU A 437 13.40 1.58 10.56
CA LEU A 437 12.91 1.22 11.89
C LEU A 437 12.00 -0.03 11.85
N THR A 438 11.12 -0.13 10.85
CA THR A 438 10.20 -1.27 10.69
C THR A 438 10.88 -2.58 10.28
N ASN A 439 12.05 -2.51 9.62
CA ASN A 439 12.80 -3.69 9.18
C ASN A 439 13.98 -4.03 10.11
N MET A 440 14.15 -3.31 11.21
CA MET A 440 15.19 -3.54 12.21
C MET A 440 14.76 -4.63 13.21
N ASN A 441 15.74 -5.32 13.80
CA ASN A 441 15.49 -6.31 14.86
C ASN A 441 15.29 -5.66 16.24
N ASP A 442 14.75 -6.43 17.19
CA ASP A 442 14.48 -5.98 18.56
C ASP A 442 15.72 -5.40 19.27
N ASP A 443 16.89 -6.03 19.08
CA ASP A 443 18.15 -5.56 19.65
C ASP A 443 18.58 -4.21 19.05
N GLY A 444 18.34 -3.98 17.76
CA GLY A 444 18.59 -2.70 17.12
C GLY A 444 17.65 -1.60 17.63
N ILE A 445 16.37 -1.94 17.87
CA ILE A 445 15.38 -1.00 18.43
C ILE A 445 15.77 -0.63 19.86
N ARG A 446 16.14 -1.61 20.69
CA ARG A 446 16.63 -1.37 22.06
C ARG A 446 17.88 -0.50 22.06
N SER A 447 18.84 -0.78 21.17
CA SER A 447 20.06 0.02 21.01
C SER A 447 19.74 1.46 20.59
N TYR A 448 18.74 1.65 19.71
CA TYR A 448 18.27 2.98 19.30
C TYR A 448 17.60 3.74 20.46
N ILE A 449 16.74 3.08 21.24
CA ILE A 449 16.14 3.67 22.45
C ILE A 449 17.22 4.07 23.45
N GLU A 450 18.19 3.19 23.73
CA GLU A 450 19.30 3.50 24.66
C GLU A 450 20.12 4.70 24.18
N TYR A 451 20.39 4.78 22.88
CA TYR A 451 21.03 5.93 22.27
C TYR A 451 20.22 7.22 22.47
N LEU A 452 18.92 7.22 22.14
CA LEU A 452 18.03 8.36 22.33
C LEU A 452 18.00 8.82 23.80
N LEU A 453 17.93 7.88 24.75
CA LEU A 453 17.90 8.19 26.18
C LEU A 453 19.23 8.80 26.67
N LYS A 454 20.38 8.32 26.17
CA LYS A 454 21.70 8.91 26.47
C LYS A 454 21.83 10.35 25.95
N GLN A 455 21.11 10.70 24.89
CA GLN A 455 21.14 12.04 24.31
C GLN A 455 20.36 13.11 25.08
N VAL A 456 19.55 12.72 26.06
CA VAL A 456 18.67 13.62 26.82
C VAL A 456 19.45 14.68 27.60
N ASN A 457 20.68 14.35 28.04
CA ASN A 457 21.52 15.18 28.91
C ASN A 457 22.93 15.45 28.36
N ASP A 458 23.19 15.11 27.10
CA ASP A 458 24.53 15.21 26.52
C ASP A 458 24.94 16.69 26.30
N GLU A 459 25.81 17.21 27.16
CA GLU A 459 26.21 18.62 27.35
C GLU A 459 27.33 19.13 26.41
N GLN A 460 27.45 18.64 25.17
CA GLN A 460 28.68 18.86 24.40
C GLN A 460 29.07 20.32 24.06
N ASP A 461 28.32 21.39 24.35
CA ASP A 461 28.77 22.78 24.06
C ASP A 461 28.20 23.93 24.97
N ALA A 462 28.15 23.76 26.30
CA ALA A 462 27.60 24.69 27.33
C ALA A 462 27.73 26.24 27.12
N LYS A 463 26.73 26.89 26.46
CA LYS A 463 26.42 28.35 26.53
C LYS A 463 24.90 28.61 26.41
N THR A 464 24.39 29.68 27.02
CA THR A 464 22.96 30.01 27.24
C THR A 464 21.99 29.86 26.04
N ALA A 465 22.45 29.96 24.80
CA ALA A 465 21.64 29.67 23.59
C ALA A 465 21.27 28.17 23.46
N GLU A 466 21.93 27.28 24.20
CA GLU A 466 21.70 25.84 24.15
C GLU A 466 20.50 25.33 24.92
N VAL A 467 19.95 26.04 25.92
CA VAL A 467 18.81 25.47 26.68
C VAL A 467 17.61 25.27 25.76
N GLN A 468 17.41 26.16 24.79
CA GLN A 468 16.41 26.01 23.73
C GLN A 468 16.76 24.85 22.78
N ALA A 469 18.01 24.72 22.34
CA ALA A 469 18.45 23.63 21.46
C ALA A 469 18.34 22.25 22.15
N LEU A 470 18.70 22.18 23.43
CA LEU A 470 18.59 21.00 24.29
C LEU A 470 17.11 20.65 24.53
N ASN A 471 16.25 21.64 24.78
CA ASN A 471 14.82 21.40 24.88
C ASN A 471 14.22 20.92 23.55
N ALA A 472 14.65 21.49 22.41
CA ALA A 472 14.24 21.02 21.09
C ALA A 472 14.69 19.57 20.83
N ARG A 473 15.92 19.22 21.22
CA ARG A 473 16.42 17.83 21.17
C ARG A 473 15.59 16.90 22.06
N ARG A 474 15.28 17.31 23.29
CA ARG A 474 14.43 16.54 24.21
C ARG A 474 13.01 16.36 23.66
N ALA A 475 12.42 17.40 23.06
CA ALA A 475 11.13 17.33 22.37
C ALA A 475 11.19 16.33 21.21
N TRP A 476 12.23 16.40 20.37
CA TRP A 476 12.45 15.43 19.29
C TRP A 476 12.62 14.00 19.82
N ILE A 477 13.37 13.79 20.91
CA ILE A 477 13.51 12.46 21.56
C ILE A 477 12.14 11.95 22.03
N ILE A 478 11.35 12.79 22.69
CA ILE A 478 9.97 12.47 23.11
C ILE A 478 9.15 12.01 21.90
N ASP A 479 9.24 12.72 20.78
CA ASP A 479 8.51 12.39 19.55
C ASP A 479 9.03 11.12 18.87
N GLN A 480 10.33 10.84 18.90
CA GLN A 480 10.90 9.60 18.36
C GLN A 480 10.50 8.39 19.19
N LEU A 481 10.65 8.46 20.51
CA LEU A 481 10.14 7.43 21.43
C LEU A 481 8.64 7.23 21.22
N ALA A 482 7.92 8.32 20.93
CA ALA A 482 6.52 8.25 20.62
C ALA A 482 6.19 7.53 19.30
N ALA A 483 6.91 7.86 18.24
CA ALA A 483 6.78 7.24 16.94
C ALA A 483 7.09 5.73 17.00
N LEU A 484 8.11 5.33 17.78
CA LEU A 484 8.45 3.92 17.98
C LEU A 484 7.29 3.11 18.57
N VAL A 485 6.58 3.66 19.55
CA VAL A 485 5.41 2.99 20.16
C VAL A 485 4.18 3.07 19.25
N ARG A 486 3.99 4.18 18.53
CA ARG A 486 2.85 4.39 17.61
C ARG A 486 2.89 3.57 16.33
N ASN A 487 4.06 3.36 15.75
CA ASN A 487 4.16 2.65 14.49
C ASN A 487 3.88 1.16 14.71
N GLY A 488 2.74 0.67 14.21
CA GLY A 488 2.34 -0.73 14.37
C GLY A 488 3.31 -1.70 13.70
N ALA A 489 3.92 -1.32 12.58
CA ALA A 489 4.81 -2.19 11.81
C ALA A 489 6.12 -2.52 12.51
N ILE A 490 6.46 -1.81 13.60
CA ILE A 490 7.63 -2.08 14.43
C ILE A 490 7.33 -3.25 15.38
N PRO A 491 8.16 -4.31 15.42
CA PRO A 491 8.03 -5.39 16.41
C PRO A 491 8.00 -4.84 17.85
N LYS A 492 6.92 -5.15 18.57
CA LYS A 492 6.74 -4.73 19.96
C LYS A 492 7.21 -5.82 20.89
N ASP A 493 8.09 -5.46 21.81
CA ASP A 493 8.49 -6.29 22.93
C ASP A 493 8.11 -5.58 24.24
N ASP A 494 7.53 -6.35 25.15
CA ASP A 494 6.95 -5.86 26.40
C ASP A 494 7.98 -5.03 27.21
N GLN A 495 9.27 -5.41 27.16
CA GLN A 495 10.32 -4.81 27.96
C GLN A 495 10.66 -3.39 27.49
N TRP A 496 10.90 -3.18 26.20
CA TRP A 496 11.25 -1.84 25.72
C TRP A 496 10.04 -0.89 25.72
N VAL A 497 8.84 -1.40 25.45
CA VAL A 497 7.61 -0.59 25.54
C VAL A 497 7.40 -0.12 26.98
N GLN A 498 7.56 -1.01 27.97
CA GLN A 498 7.49 -0.64 29.38
C GLN A 498 8.57 0.38 29.75
N ALA A 499 9.81 0.21 29.28
CA ALA A 499 10.90 1.15 29.56
C ALA A 499 10.61 2.56 29.04
N VAL A 500 10.04 2.69 27.84
CA VAL A 500 9.62 3.98 27.26
C VAL A 500 8.46 4.59 28.06
N LEU A 501 7.46 3.79 28.43
CA LEU A 501 6.33 4.26 29.24
C LEU A 501 6.78 4.71 30.64
N ASP A 502 7.66 3.95 31.29
CA ASP A 502 8.24 4.30 32.59
C ASP A 502 9.02 5.62 32.51
N TRP A 503 9.77 5.83 31.42
CA TRP A 503 10.51 7.06 31.19
C TRP A 503 9.57 8.28 31.08
N PHE A 504 8.47 8.16 30.34
CA PHE A 504 7.45 9.22 30.29
C PHE A 504 6.77 9.48 31.64
N VAL A 505 6.51 8.44 32.45
CA VAL A 505 5.97 8.60 33.82
C VAL A 505 6.93 9.42 34.67
N VAL A 506 8.20 9.02 34.73
CA VAL A 506 9.20 9.64 35.61
C VAL A 506 9.38 11.12 35.25
N HIS A 507 9.54 11.46 33.97
CA HIS A 507 9.77 12.84 33.56
C HIS A 507 8.49 13.68 33.39
N GLY A 508 7.30 13.05 33.28
CA GLY A 508 6.02 13.75 33.12
C GLY A 508 5.30 14.05 34.44
N LEU A 509 5.41 13.16 35.44
CA LEU A 509 4.66 13.22 36.71
C LEU A 509 5.52 13.42 37.96
N PHE A 510 6.83 13.16 37.87
CA PHE A 510 7.73 13.23 39.01
C PHE A 510 8.93 14.16 38.76
N SER A 511 9.57 14.57 39.85
CA SER A 511 10.90 15.19 39.85
C SER A 511 11.89 14.29 40.58
N ILE A 512 13.10 14.18 40.04
CA ILE A 512 14.15 13.31 40.59
C ILE A 512 14.86 14.07 41.72
N LYS A 513 14.76 13.57 42.96
CA LYS A 513 15.47 14.10 44.12
C LYS A 513 16.88 13.54 44.24
N LYS A 514 17.03 12.24 43.97
CA LYS A 514 18.29 11.52 44.13
C LYS A 514 18.40 10.39 43.11
N GLU A 515 19.52 10.36 42.40
CA GLU A 515 19.85 9.31 41.46
C GLU A 515 20.00 7.95 42.13
N SER A 516 19.57 6.90 41.43
CA SER A 516 19.61 5.53 41.90
C SER A 516 19.95 4.57 40.77
N ALA A 517 21.24 4.27 40.61
CA ALA A 517 21.72 3.24 39.67
C ALA A 517 21.18 1.82 39.96
N LYS A 518 20.57 1.60 41.14
CA LYS A 518 19.94 0.31 41.52
C LYS A 518 18.43 0.29 41.27
N SER A 519 17.85 1.41 40.80
CA SER A 519 16.43 1.48 40.48
C SER A 519 16.12 0.60 39.27
N LYS A 520 14.92 0.01 39.27
CA LYS A 520 14.38 -0.70 38.11
C LYS A 520 14.03 0.26 36.96
N PHE A 521 13.80 1.53 37.26
CA PHE A 521 13.47 2.57 36.29
C PHE A 521 14.76 3.25 35.81
N SER A 522 15.12 3.03 34.54
CA SER A 522 16.33 3.61 33.92
C SER A 522 16.36 5.14 33.97
N ALA A 523 15.19 5.78 33.89
CA ALA A 523 15.03 7.23 34.01
C ALA A 523 15.53 7.81 35.36
N LEU A 524 15.70 6.98 36.41
CA LEU A 524 16.24 7.40 37.71
C LEU A 524 17.75 7.21 37.85
N HIS A 525 18.42 6.66 36.82
CA HIS A 525 19.87 6.43 36.86
C HIS A 525 20.65 7.73 36.72
N GLU A 526 20.08 8.73 36.05
CA GLU A 526 20.70 10.03 35.79
C GLU A 526 19.64 11.14 35.88
N ALA A 527 19.91 12.20 36.64
CA ALA A 527 18.98 13.31 36.75
C ALA A 527 19.12 14.28 35.56
N PRO A 528 18.02 14.80 34.99
CA PRO A 528 18.12 15.72 33.86
C PRO A 528 18.66 17.08 34.30
N THR A 529 19.73 17.53 33.62
CA THR A 529 20.38 18.82 33.85
C THR A 529 20.36 19.63 32.54
N PRO A 530 19.68 20.81 32.48
CA PRO A 530 18.71 21.34 33.44
C PRO A 530 17.46 20.46 33.55
N VAL A 531 16.63 20.67 34.59
CA VAL A 531 15.36 19.96 34.77
C VAL A 531 14.44 20.21 33.57
N PHE A 532 13.59 19.24 33.22
CA PHE A 532 12.61 19.38 32.14
C PHE A 532 11.72 20.60 32.38
N SER A 533 11.53 21.42 31.34
CA SER A 533 10.56 22.52 31.33
C SER A 533 9.13 21.97 31.47
N ASP A 534 8.19 22.83 31.88
CA ASP A 534 6.80 22.43 32.00
C ASP A 534 6.19 22.02 30.66
N SER A 535 6.61 22.64 29.54
CA SER A 535 6.25 22.23 28.19
C SER A 535 6.71 20.81 27.83
N LEU A 536 7.96 20.44 28.18
CA LEU A 536 8.47 19.08 27.94
C LEU A 536 7.80 18.05 28.84
N ARG A 537 7.49 18.43 30.09
CA ARG A 537 6.74 17.58 31.02
C ARG A 537 5.31 17.34 30.51
N GLN A 538 4.68 18.39 29.98
CA GLN A 538 3.37 18.29 29.33
C GLN A 538 3.42 17.40 28.10
N ALA A 539 4.42 17.57 27.23
CA ALA A 539 4.65 16.68 26.09
C ALA A 539 4.80 15.21 26.54
N CYS A 540 5.56 14.94 27.61
CA CYS A 540 5.64 13.60 28.19
C CYS A 540 4.25 13.08 28.61
N ARG A 541 3.45 13.87 29.34
CA ARG A 541 2.09 13.48 29.80
C ARG A 541 1.13 13.24 28.62
N GLU A 542 1.14 14.10 27.62
CA GLU A 542 0.27 14.01 26.45
C GLU A 542 0.63 12.83 25.55
N ARG A 543 1.93 12.64 25.25
CA ARG A 543 2.38 11.49 24.45
C ARG A 543 2.08 10.19 25.20
N GLN A 544 2.28 10.18 26.52
CA GLN A 544 1.90 9.06 27.38
C GLN A 544 0.40 8.73 27.31
N ALA A 545 -0.47 9.75 27.31
CA ALA A 545 -1.91 9.57 27.09
C ALA A 545 -2.21 9.06 25.67
N ARG A 546 -1.52 9.59 24.65
CA ARG A 546 -1.72 9.27 23.24
C ARG A 546 -1.23 7.86 22.84
N PHE A 547 -0.22 7.29 23.51
CA PHE A 547 0.22 5.88 23.30
C PHE A 547 -0.86 4.84 23.54
N ARG A 548 -1.92 5.23 24.23
CA ARG A 548 -2.94 4.31 24.75
C ARG A 548 -4.15 4.18 23.84
N ALA A 549 -4.20 4.91 22.72
CA ALA A 549 -5.34 4.89 21.79
C ALA A 549 -5.03 4.55 20.34
N THR A 550 -3.89 4.98 19.81
CA THR A 550 -3.64 4.92 18.36
C THR A 550 -2.85 3.67 17.88
N PRO A 551 -1.86 3.10 18.59
CA PRO A 551 -1.08 1.97 18.05
C PRO A 551 -1.66 0.58 18.31
N PHE A 552 -2.31 0.35 19.45
CA PHE A 552 -2.64 -1.01 19.88
C PHE A 552 -3.92 -1.56 19.23
N ASN A 553 -4.67 -0.73 18.51
CA ASN A 553 -5.76 -1.16 17.62
C ASN A 553 -5.26 -1.81 16.31
N ALA A 554 -4.03 -1.50 15.87
CA ALA A 554 -3.49 -2.01 14.60
C ALA A 554 -2.83 -3.39 14.74
N TYR A 555 -2.32 -3.73 15.93
CA TYR A 555 -1.70 -5.03 16.21
C TYR A 555 -2.41 -5.75 17.33
N PRO A 556 -3.24 -6.77 17.01
CA PRO A 556 -3.73 -7.66 18.03
C PRO A 556 -2.56 -8.54 18.50
N LEU A 557 -2.00 -8.23 19.66
CA LEU A 557 -1.08 -9.14 20.34
C LEU A 557 -1.87 -10.41 20.67
N THR A 558 -1.39 -11.55 20.15
CA THR A 558 -1.94 -12.87 20.45
C THR A 558 -1.68 -13.18 21.93
N CYS A 559 -2.70 -13.02 22.76
CA CYS A 559 -2.68 -13.59 24.10
C CYS A 559 -3.01 -15.09 23.99
N HIS A 560 -2.09 -15.94 24.48
CA HIS A 560 -2.35 -17.35 24.70
C HIS A 560 -3.32 -17.48 25.89
N GLY A 561 -4.60 -17.68 25.60
CA GLY A 561 -5.57 -18.04 26.64
C GLY A 561 -5.27 -19.43 27.20
N THR A 562 -5.76 -19.70 28.41
CA THR A 562 -5.64 -21.01 29.09
C THR A 562 -6.31 -22.17 28.32
N ASP A 563 -7.10 -21.85 27.28
CA ASP A 563 -7.90 -22.79 26.47
C ASP A 563 -7.40 -22.96 25.02
N ASP A 564 -6.14 -22.63 24.72
CA ASP A 564 -5.52 -22.85 23.39
C ASP A 564 -6.23 -22.12 22.21
N LYS A 565 -7.15 -21.20 22.51
CA LYS A 565 -7.77 -20.27 21.56
C LYS A 565 -7.06 -18.92 21.62
N THR A 566 -6.44 -18.53 20.52
CA THR A 566 -5.86 -17.19 20.33
C THR A 566 -6.96 -16.14 20.29
N ALA A 567 -7.15 -15.42 21.39
CA ALA A 567 -8.00 -14.23 21.40
C ALA A 567 -7.15 -13.00 21.02
N LYS A 568 -7.66 -12.19 20.11
CA LYS A 568 -7.06 -10.90 19.73
C LYS A 568 -7.62 -9.84 20.67
N ILE A 569 -6.89 -9.49 21.73
CA ILE A 569 -7.32 -8.45 22.67
C ILE A 569 -6.46 -7.21 22.44
N THR A 570 -7.13 -6.08 22.25
CA THR A 570 -6.52 -4.78 22.01
C THR A 570 -6.02 -4.16 23.32
N ALA A 571 -4.93 -3.38 23.25
CA ALA A 571 -4.40 -2.56 24.35
C ALA A 571 -3.89 -3.33 25.58
N VAL A 572 -3.61 -4.63 25.42
CA VAL A 572 -2.99 -5.47 26.45
C VAL A 572 -1.54 -5.82 26.10
N ALA A 573 -0.76 -6.06 27.14
CA ALA A 573 0.58 -6.64 27.02
C ALA A 573 0.50 -8.17 26.86
N SER A 574 1.65 -8.82 26.68
CA SER A 574 1.73 -10.27 26.41
C SER A 574 1.16 -11.14 27.54
N ASP A 575 1.04 -10.61 28.76
CA ASP A 575 0.43 -11.26 29.93
C ASP A 575 -1.09 -11.05 30.05
N GLY A 576 -1.71 -10.34 29.11
CA GLY A 576 -3.13 -10.02 29.11
C GLY A 576 -3.54 -8.84 30.02
N GLN A 577 -2.58 -8.16 30.66
CA GLN A 577 -2.86 -6.93 31.42
C GLN A 577 -2.91 -5.71 30.49
N PHE A 578 -3.79 -4.75 30.77
CA PHE A 578 -3.83 -3.49 30.03
C PHE A 578 -2.54 -2.69 30.24
N TRP A 579 -2.02 -2.07 29.17
CA TRP A 579 -0.86 -1.18 29.28
C TRP A 579 -1.09 -0.01 30.25
N ILE A 580 -2.33 0.53 30.29
CA ILE A 580 -2.77 1.55 31.26
C ILE A 580 -2.59 1.07 32.70
N SER A 581 -2.93 -0.21 32.95
CA SER A 581 -2.79 -0.84 34.26
C SER A 581 -1.32 -1.02 34.68
N ARG A 582 -0.43 -1.36 33.74
CA ARG A 582 1.01 -1.44 33.99
C ARG A 582 1.60 -0.06 34.31
N VAL A 583 1.17 0.98 33.60
CA VAL A 583 1.60 2.36 33.88
C VAL A 583 1.17 2.84 35.26
N LEU A 584 -0.09 2.59 35.66
CA LEU A 584 -0.54 2.90 37.01
C LEU A 584 0.27 2.15 38.08
N SER A 585 0.69 0.91 37.79
CA SER A 585 1.58 0.16 38.68
C SER A 585 2.97 0.81 38.81
N THR A 586 3.48 1.42 37.74
CA THR A 586 4.71 2.23 37.77
C THR A 586 4.52 3.48 38.64
N VAL A 587 3.42 4.21 38.47
CA VAL A 587 3.09 5.39 39.29
C VAL A 587 3.03 5.01 40.77
N ASP A 588 2.35 3.91 41.12
CA ASP A 588 2.23 3.41 42.50
C ASP A 588 3.59 3.02 43.10
N ALA A 589 4.51 2.47 42.30
CA ALA A 589 5.85 2.13 42.75
C ALA A 589 6.71 3.38 43.01
N LEU A 590 6.56 4.42 42.18
CA LEU A 590 7.27 5.69 42.30
C LEU A 590 6.74 6.55 43.46
N GLU A 591 5.42 6.60 43.68
CA GLU A 591 4.83 7.28 44.86
C GLU A 591 5.33 6.69 46.18
N LYS A 592 5.58 5.38 46.23
CA LYS A 592 6.17 4.70 47.40
C LYS A 592 7.66 4.97 47.57
N ASP A 593 8.36 5.46 46.53
CA ASP A 593 9.78 5.78 46.56
C ASP A 593 10.04 7.28 46.82
N ALA A 594 9.54 7.77 47.95
CA ALA A 594 9.72 9.16 48.39
C ALA A 594 11.19 9.57 48.61
N LYS A 595 12.12 8.61 48.58
CA LYS A 595 13.57 8.83 48.74
C LYS A 595 14.22 9.33 47.46
N HIS A 596 13.80 8.84 46.29
CA HIS A 596 14.44 9.15 45.01
C HIS A 596 13.61 10.11 44.14
N VAL A 597 12.29 10.14 44.31
CA VAL A 597 11.39 11.01 43.52
C VAL A 597 10.45 11.86 44.39
N MET A 598 9.93 12.94 43.81
CA MET A 598 8.84 13.74 44.34
C MET A 598 7.72 13.83 43.30
N PRO A 599 6.45 13.61 43.66
CA PRO A 599 5.32 13.97 42.80
C PRO A 599 5.37 15.47 42.44
N LEU A 600 5.04 15.83 41.20
CA LEU A 600 4.98 17.23 40.77
C LEU A 600 3.71 17.95 41.28
N SER A 601 2.63 17.21 41.47
CA SER A 601 1.37 17.71 42.03
C SER A 601 1.23 17.32 43.50
N GLU A 602 0.97 18.32 44.35
CA GLU A 602 0.50 18.08 45.71
C GLU A 602 -0.98 17.71 45.65
N VAL A 603 -1.36 16.66 46.39
CA VAL A 603 -2.71 16.08 46.36
C VAL A 603 -3.26 16.14 47.77
N ASP A 604 -4.51 16.59 47.91
CA ASP A 604 -5.16 16.64 49.21
C ASP A 604 -5.56 15.24 49.72
N GLU A 605 -5.89 15.14 51.01
CA GLU A 605 -6.25 13.86 51.64
C GLU A 605 -7.51 13.23 51.02
N GLU A 606 -8.43 14.05 50.52
CA GLU A 606 -9.66 13.59 49.88
C GLU A 606 -9.38 12.93 48.53
N GLU A 607 -8.58 13.56 47.68
CA GLU A 607 -8.20 13.02 46.38
C GLU A 607 -7.31 11.79 46.54
N GLN A 608 -6.41 11.76 47.53
CA GLN A 608 -5.64 10.56 47.83
C GLN A 608 -6.54 9.38 48.22
N ALA A 609 -7.57 9.61 49.05
CA ALA A 609 -8.54 8.59 49.43
C ALA A 609 -9.33 8.06 48.22
N VAL A 610 -9.71 8.94 47.28
CA VAL A 610 -10.38 8.57 46.03
C VAL A 610 -9.48 7.69 45.16
N ARG A 611 -8.20 8.04 45.01
CA ARG A 611 -7.20 7.24 44.25
C ARG A 611 -7.02 5.85 44.86
N GLU A 612 -6.91 5.76 46.19
CA GLU A 612 -6.81 4.47 46.89
C GLU A 612 -8.07 3.60 46.71
N LYS A 613 -9.26 4.20 46.80
CA LYS A 613 -10.53 3.51 46.55
C LYS A 613 -10.60 2.97 45.12
N ALA A 614 -10.19 3.78 44.13
CA ALA A 614 -10.15 3.37 42.73
C ALA A 614 -9.20 2.17 42.51
N ARG A 615 -7.97 2.25 43.03
CA ARG A 615 -6.98 1.15 42.95
C ARG A 615 -7.47 -0.14 43.59
N GLY A 616 -8.06 -0.03 44.79
CA GLY A 616 -8.61 -1.19 45.50
C GLY A 616 -9.77 -1.85 44.75
N LEU A 617 -10.56 -1.06 44.01
CA LEU A 617 -11.61 -1.59 43.13
C LEU A 617 -11.04 -2.23 41.86
N ILE A 618 -10.06 -1.60 41.20
CA ILE A 618 -9.34 -2.16 40.04
C ILE A 618 -8.75 -3.53 40.38
N GLU A 619 -8.07 -3.68 41.52
CA GLU A 619 -7.49 -4.96 41.93
C GLU A 619 -8.56 -6.05 42.19
N ARG A 620 -9.75 -5.64 42.61
CA ARG A 620 -10.89 -6.54 42.80
C ARG A 620 -11.48 -6.99 41.46
N LEU A 621 -11.68 -6.05 40.52
CA LEU A 621 -12.23 -6.34 39.19
C LEU A 621 -11.36 -7.35 38.43
N ARG A 622 -10.02 -7.25 38.56
CA ARG A 622 -9.07 -8.23 37.98
C ARG A 622 -9.25 -9.67 38.45
N LYS A 623 -9.88 -9.88 39.61
CA LYS A 623 -10.11 -11.21 40.20
C LYS A 623 -11.45 -11.82 39.76
N ILE A 624 -12.29 -11.06 39.04
CA ILE A 624 -13.62 -11.52 38.60
C ILE A 624 -13.47 -12.35 37.32
N THR A 625 -14.03 -13.56 37.35
CA THR A 625 -14.03 -14.51 36.23
C THR A 625 -15.45 -15.03 35.98
N GLY A 626 -15.76 -15.53 34.78
CA GLY A 626 -17.07 -16.07 34.41
C GLY A 626 -17.88 -15.15 33.48
N GLU A 627 -19.21 -15.21 33.53
CA GLU A 627 -20.10 -14.45 32.63
C GLU A 627 -19.93 -12.93 32.73
N GLN A 628 -19.52 -12.43 33.91
CA GLN A 628 -19.28 -11.01 34.16
C GLN A 628 -17.85 -10.56 33.85
N HIS A 629 -16.98 -11.45 33.38
CA HIS A 629 -15.56 -11.16 33.16
C HIS A 629 -15.34 -9.99 32.18
N ASP A 630 -16.07 -9.97 31.06
CA ASP A 630 -15.90 -8.91 30.06
C ASP A 630 -16.38 -7.56 30.59
N ALA A 631 -17.51 -7.53 31.29
CA ALA A 631 -18.01 -6.31 31.93
C ALA A 631 -17.05 -5.83 33.04
N ALA A 632 -16.46 -6.74 33.83
CA ALA A 632 -15.47 -6.41 34.84
C ALA A 632 -14.19 -5.82 34.22
N LYS A 633 -13.73 -6.37 33.08
CA LYS A 633 -12.62 -5.81 32.30
C LYS A 633 -12.94 -4.44 31.72
N GLY A 634 -14.17 -4.22 31.24
CA GLY A 634 -14.65 -2.92 30.78
C GLY A 634 -14.61 -1.88 31.88
N ALA A 635 -15.13 -2.21 33.07
CA ALA A 635 -15.08 -1.34 34.25
C ALA A 635 -13.64 -1.11 34.74
N GLU A 636 -12.78 -2.14 34.71
CA GLU A 636 -11.35 -2.01 35.04
C GLU A 636 -10.65 -1.00 34.13
N LEU A 637 -10.87 -1.12 32.82
CA LEU A 637 -10.27 -0.25 31.81
C LEU A 637 -10.76 1.20 31.98
N LEU A 638 -12.07 1.41 32.19
CA LEU A 638 -12.64 2.73 32.42
C LEU A 638 -12.04 3.39 33.66
N LEU A 639 -12.05 2.71 34.80
CA LEU A 639 -11.45 3.23 36.05
C LEU A 639 -9.97 3.53 35.91
N SER A 640 -9.23 2.64 35.24
CA SER A 640 -7.79 2.84 35.01
C SER A 640 -7.56 4.06 34.12
N ALA A 641 -8.37 4.26 33.08
CA ALA A 641 -8.27 5.40 32.18
C ALA A 641 -8.62 6.71 32.87
N THR A 642 -9.71 6.77 33.64
CA THR A 642 -10.11 7.98 34.39
C THR A 642 -9.08 8.33 35.45
N LEU A 643 -8.57 7.33 36.20
CA LEU A 643 -7.54 7.54 37.22
C LEU A 643 -6.27 8.12 36.61
N LEU A 644 -5.84 7.58 35.47
CA LEU A 644 -4.62 8.01 34.81
C LEU A 644 -4.76 9.35 34.09
N HIS A 645 -5.94 9.66 33.54
CA HIS A 645 -6.24 10.99 33.03
C HIS A 645 -6.15 12.03 34.15
N ARG A 646 -6.65 11.72 35.35
CA ARG A 646 -6.51 12.59 36.53
C ARG A 646 -5.05 12.83 36.94
N TYR A 647 -4.15 11.88 36.70
CA TYR A 647 -2.71 12.10 36.90
C TYR A 647 -2.12 13.08 35.87
N CYS A 648 -2.61 13.06 34.64
CA CYS A 648 -2.10 13.91 33.57
C CYS A 648 -2.75 15.31 33.52
N CYS A 649 -4.02 15.42 33.92
CA CYS A 649 -4.89 16.60 33.78
C CYS A 649 -5.83 16.75 35.01
N LEU A 650 -6.23 17.98 35.35
CA LEU A 650 -7.05 18.29 36.55
C LEU A 650 -8.59 18.15 36.36
N ARG A 651 -9.07 17.37 35.38
CA ARG A 651 -10.52 17.11 35.13
C ARG A 651 -10.77 15.58 34.95
N PRO A 652 -12.01 15.06 34.96
CA PRO A 652 -13.09 15.11 35.96
C PRO A 652 -12.87 14.15 37.17
N ARG A 653 -13.81 14.11 38.13
CA ARG A 653 -13.68 13.27 39.35
C ARG A 653 -14.04 11.80 39.05
N PRO A 654 -13.16 10.80 39.33
CA PRO A 654 -13.45 9.38 39.10
C PRO A 654 -14.54 8.81 40.01
N GLN A 655 -15.12 9.61 40.91
CA GLN A 655 -16.05 9.15 41.94
C GLN A 655 -17.31 8.50 41.35
N SER A 656 -17.90 9.06 40.30
CA SER A 656 -19.09 8.49 39.64
C SER A 656 -18.78 7.10 39.06
N CYS A 657 -17.65 6.96 38.36
CA CYS A 657 -17.18 5.68 37.81
C CYS A 657 -16.91 4.65 38.92
N ILE A 658 -16.26 5.08 40.01
CA ILE A 658 -15.98 4.21 41.17
C ILE A 658 -17.29 3.71 41.79
N ASP A 659 -18.26 4.60 41.99
CA ASP A 659 -19.53 4.26 42.62
C ASP A 659 -20.39 3.37 41.70
N GLY A 660 -20.41 3.64 40.38
CA GLY A 660 -21.03 2.78 39.37
C GLY A 660 -20.43 1.37 39.35
N ALA A 661 -19.10 1.27 39.26
CA ALA A 661 -18.40 -0.01 39.24
C ALA A 661 -18.53 -0.77 40.56
N ALA A 662 -18.52 -0.08 41.71
CA ALA A 662 -18.72 -0.71 43.01
C ALA A 662 -20.15 -1.25 43.20
N ARG A 663 -21.17 -0.56 42.64
CA ARG A 663 -22.56 -1.04 42.62
C ARG A 663 -22.75 -2.22 41.67
N MET A 664 -22.08 -2.21 40.53
CA MET A 664 -22.13 -3.30 39.53
C MET A 664 -21.41 -4.56 40.04
N PHE A 665 -20.33 -4.39 40.80
CA PHE A 665 -19.49 -5.47 41.36
C PHE A 665 -19.34 -5.36 42.88
N PRO A 666 -20.40 -5.67 43.66
CA PRO A 666 -20.37 -5.56 45.11
C PRO A 666 -19.36 -6.54 45.73
N ALA A 667 -18.71 -6.12 46.82
CA ALA A 667 -17.78 -6.99 47.54
C ALA A 667 -18.51 -8.19 48.16
N GLU A 668 -17.95 -9.41 48.00
CA GLU A 668 -18.45 -10.60 48.71
C GLU A 668 -18.32 -10.41 50.23
N THR A 669 -19.35 -9.87 50.86
CA THR A 669 -19.46 -9.85 52.31
C THR A 669 -20.15 -11.12 52.78
N LYS A 670 -19.47 -11.87 53.66
CA LYS A 670 -20.02 -13.02 54.37
C LYS A 670 -21.38 -12.64 54.96
N LYS A 671 -22.43 -13.38 54.56
CA LYS A 671 -23.81 -13.39 55.08
C LYS A 671 -23.99 -12.58 56.39
N SER A 672 -24.34 -11.30 56.28
CA SER A 672 -24.96 -10.57 57.39
C SER A 672 -26.44 -10.37 57.09
N LYS A 673 -27.26 -11.03 57.92
CA LYS A 673 -28.71 -10.91 58.09
C LYS A 673 -29.29 -9.54 57.71
N LYS A 674 -30.30 -9.59 56.81
CA LYS A 674 -31.51 -8.76 56.79
C LYS A 674 -31.27 -7.25 57.02
N SER A 675 -30.77 -6.53 56.01
CA SER A 675 -31.01 -5.09 55.95
C SER A 675 -32.42 -4.84 55.41
N ARG A 676 -33.11 -3.99 56.15
CA ARG A 676 -34.49 -3.56 56.02
C ARG A 676 -34.61 -2.65 54.79
N LYS A 677 -35.64 -2.88 53.95
CA LYS A 677 -36.09 -1.97 52.88
C LYS A 677 -36.01 -0.52 53.39
N SER A 678 -35.03 0.24 52.92
CA SER A 678 -35.14 1.71 52.84
C SER A 678 -35.93 2.01 51.58
N ALA A 679 -37.13 2.56 51.77
CA ALA A 679 -37.90 3.18 50.70
C ALA A 679 -37.08 4.37 50.17
N GLY A 680 -36.79 4.37 48.86
CA GLY A 680 -35.94 5.37 48.20
C GLY A 680 -34.95 4.82 47.16
N ALA A 681 -34.99 3.53 46.82
CA ALA A 681 -34.07 2.90 45.85
C ALA A 681 -34.61 2.85 44.40
N ASP A 682 -35.83 3.32 44.13
CA ASP A 682 -36.45 3.28 42.79
C ASP A 682 -36.00 4.44 41.87
N ASP A 683 -35.15 5.35 42.35
CA ASP A 683 -34.75 6.58 41.61
C ASP A 683 -33.23 6.67 41.33
N ALA A 684 -32.47 5.60 41.62
CA ALA A 684 -31.03 5.58 41.37
C ALA A 684 -30.74 4.95 39.98
N PRO A 685 -29.97 5.60 39.10
CA PRO A 685 -29.68 5.08 37.76
C PRO A 685 -28.99 3.72 37.84
N GLU A 686 -29.23 2.87 36.84
CA GLU A 686 -28.65 1.52 36.80
C GLU A 686 -27.11 1.61 36.81
N PRO A 687 -26.39 0.68 37.48
CA PRO A 687 -24.94 0.76 37.59
C PRO A 687 -24.21 0.79 36.25
N VAL A 688 -24.75 0.11 35.23
CA VAL A 688 -24.20 0.13 33.86
C VAL A 688 -24.43 1.47 33.17
N ASP A 689 -25.54 2.15 33.44
CA ASP A 689 -25.85 3.46 32.86
C ASP A 689 -24.84 4.50 33.34
N VAL A 690 -24.44 4.46 34.61
CA VAL A 690 -23.38 5.34 35.16
C VAL A 690 -22.04 5.12 34.45
N LEU A 691 -21.71 3.88 34.07
CA LEU A 691 -20.47 3.59 33.34
C LEU A 691 -20.55 4.01 31.87
N VAL A 692 -21.71 3.82 31.24
CA VAL A 692 -21.94 4.23 29.84
C VAL A 692 -22.02 5.75 29.72
N ASP A 693 -22.60 6.44 30.71
CA ASP A 693 -22.59 7.91 30.80
C ASP A 693 -21.15 8.46 30.86
N ALA A 694 -20.29 7.83 31.65
CA ALA A 694 -18.86 8.18 31.66
C ALA A 694 -18.17 7.88 30.31
N VAL A 695 -18.57 6.83 29.59
CA VAL A 695 -18.09 6.57 28.22
C VAL A 695 -18.59 7.64 27.25
N ILE A 696 -19.84 8.08 27.37
CA ILE A 696 -20.41 9.16 26.55
C ILE A 696 -19.61 10.45 26.78
N GLY A 697 -19.32 10.81 28.04
CA GLY A 697 -18.44 11.95 28.36
C GLY A 697 -17.01 11.80 27.80
N PHE A 698 -16.51 10.58 27.60
CA PHE A 698 -15.24 10.34 26.91
C PHE A 698 -15.35 10.57 25.38
N LEU A 699 -16.53 10.39 24.78
CA LEU A 699 -16.76 10.62 23.35
C LEU A 699 -16.98 12.10 23.01
N GLU A 700 -17.52 12.86 23.97
CA GLU A 700 -17.70 14.31 23.89
C GLU A 700 -16.35 15.04 23.87
N GLN A 701 -15.35 14.50 24.57
CA GLN A 701 -14.00 15.04 24.51
C GLN A 701 -13.34 14.80 23.13
N ALA A 702 -12.76 15.85 22.55
CA ALA A 702 -12.13 15.83 21.23
C ALA A 702 -10.89 14.90 21.13
N THR A 703 -10.31 14.47 22.25
CA THR A 703 -9.07 13.69 22.22
C THR A 703 -9.27 12.29 21.62
N ALA A 704 -8.43 11.92 20.66
CA ALA A 704 -8.42 10.56 20.09
C ALA A 704 -8.24 9.46 21.16
N TYR A 705 -7.64 9.82 22.31
CA TYR A 705 -7.45 8.91 23.43
C TYR A 705 -8.76 8.43 24.06
N MET A 706 -9.56 9.38 24.52
CA MET A 706 -10.80 9.08 25.21
C MET A 706 -11.79 8.39 24.30
N ARG A 707 -11.82 8.77 23.01
CA ARG A 707 -12.63 8.10 21.98
C ARG A 707 -12.28 6.62 21.82
N ALA A 708 -11.00 6.28 21.71
CA ALA A 708 -10.57 4.88 21.55
C ALA A 708 -10.85 4.05 22.80
N VAL A 709 -10.57 4.60 23.99
CA VAL A 709 -10.85 3.93 25.27
C VAL A 709 -12.36 3.75 25.46
N GLY A 710 -13.17 4.78 25.22
CA GLY A 710 -14.63 4.73 25.35
C GLY A 710 -15.25 3.64 24.49
N ASN A 711 -14.85 3.56 23.21
CA ASN A 711 -15.29 2.49 22.30
C ASN A 711 -14.89 1.09 22.79
N GLN A 712 -13.65 0.92 23.28
CA GLN A 712 -13.19 -0.36 23.79
C GLN A 712 -13.89 -0.76 25.10
N VAL A 713 -14.14 0.19 26.00
CA VAL A 713 -14.90 -0.02 27.24
C VAL A 713 -16.32 -0.44 26.90
N PHE A 714 -17.02 0.30 26.03
CA PHE A 714 -18.39 -0.02 25.64
C PHE A 714 -18.48 -1.40 24.98
N SER A 715 -17.53 -1.72 24.10
CA SER A 715 -17.40 -3.03 23.46
C SER A 715 -17.34 -4.18 24.48
N LEU A 716 -16.74 -3.97 25.65
CA LEU A 716 -16.68 -4.93 26.76
C LEU A 716 -17.93 -4.90 27.65
N LEU A 717 -18.62 -3.77 27.74
CA LEU A 717 -19.86 -3.60 28.51
C LEU A 717 -21.13 -4.04 27.76
N THR A 718 -21.07 -4.28 26.44
CA THR A 718 -22.25 -4.61 25.61
C THR A 718 -23.15 -5.72 26.17
N GLY A 719 -22.58 -6.74 26.84
CA GLY A 719 -23.36 -7.84 27.43
C GLY A 719 -24.12 -7.48 28.71
N ALA A 720 -23.84 -6.32 29.31
CA ALA A 720 -24.50 -5.83 30.53
C ALA A 720 -25.51 -4.69 30.26
N VAL A 721 -25.65 -4.27 29.00
CA VAL A 721 -26.54 -3.19 28.56
C VAL A 721 -28.00 -3.53 28.88
N ARG A 722 -28.74 -2.55 29.40
CA ARG A 722 -30.17 -2.63 29.71
C ARG A 722 -31.00 -1.71 28.80
N GLU A 723 -32.31 -1.76 28.97
CA GLU A 723 -33.26 -0.87 28.27
C GLU A 723 -32.91 0.61 28.51
N SER A 724 -32.72 1.01 29.78
CA SER A 724 -32.35 2.37 30.16
C SER A 724 -31.01 2.83 29.56
N THR A 725 -30.07 1.90 29.37
CA THR A 725 -28.77 2.19 28.76
C THR A 725 -28.90 2.54 27.28
N ILE A 726 -29.80 1.87 26.55
CA ILE A 726 -30.06 2.18 25.14
C ILE A 726 -30.76 3.52 25.02
N ASP A 727 -31.74 3.79 25.90
CA ASP A 727 -32.44 5.07 25.93
C ASP A 727 -31.45 6.23 26.24
N LEU A 728 -30.48 6.02 27.14
CA LEU A 728 -29.39 6.97 27.42
C LEU A 728 -28.54 7.28 26.18
N ILE A 729 -28.14 6.26 25.39
CA ILE A 729 -27.36 6.45 24.17
C ILE A 729 -28.18 7.18 23.10
N LEU A 730 -29.46 6.83 22.97
CA LEU A 730 -30.37 7.44 22.01
C LEU A 730 -30.67 8.90 22.32
N ALA A 731 -30.77 9.27 23.59
CA ALA A 731 -30.96 10.66 24.02
C ALA A 731 -29.83 11.60 23.55
N GLN A 732 -28.61 11.07 23.37
CA GLN A 732 -27.48 11.85 22.84
C GLN A 732 -27.58 12.14 21.33
N LEU A 733 -28.49 11.48 20.62
CA LEU A 733 -28.71 11.64 19.18
C LEU A 733 -29.88 12.58 18.87
N GLU A 734 -30.59 13.07 19.88
CA GLU A 734 -31.68 14.03 19.70
C GLU A 734 -31.16 15.38 19.20
N HIS A 735 -31.98 16.10 18.44
CA HIS A 735 -31.59 17.37 17.84
C HIS A 735 -31.53 18.46 18.93
N ARG A 736 -30.34 19.00 19.20
CA ARG A 736 -30.15 20.23 19.99
C ARG A 736 -30.16 21.43 19.04
N ASP A 737 -30.83 22.51 19.43
CA ASP A 737 -30.89 23.74 18.62
C ASP A 737 -29.48 24.38 18.53
N PRO A 738 -29.05 24.87 17.35
CA PRO A 738 -27.74 25.50 17.18
C PRO A 738 -27.48 26.69 18.11
N GLU A 739 -28.54 27.41 18.50
CA GLU A 739 -28.45 28.53 19.46
C GLU A 739 -28.13 28.07 20.88
N GLU A 740 -28.60 26.88 21.30
CA GLU A 740 -28.26 26.29 22.61
C GLU A 740 -26.81 25.77 22.65
N LEU A 741 -26.24 25.36 21.51
CA LEU A 741 -24.86 24.91 21.42
C LEU A 741 -23.85 26.07 21.58
N LEU A 742 -24.22 27.27 21.14
CA LEU A 742 -23.41 28.48 21.28
C LEU A 742 -23.35 28.98 22.73
N GLU A 743 -24.44 28.84 23.49
CA GLU A 743 -24.48 29.27 24.90
C GLU A 743 -23.61 28.39 25.82
N VAL A 744 -23.42 27.10 25.50
CA VAL A 744 -22.63 26.16 26.32
C VAL A 744 -21.12 26.37 26.13
N GLU A 745 -20.65 26.68 24.92
CA GLU A 745 -19.22 26.98 24.69
C GLU A 745 -18.80 28.31 25.32
N ASP A 746 -19.66 29.34 25.32
CA ASP A 746 -19.35 30.64 25.92
C ASP A 746 -19.17 30.56 27.45
N GLU A 747 -19.81 29.60 28.14
CA GLU A 747 -19.63 29.37 29.59
C GLU A 747 -18.38 28.54 29.92
N GLU A 748 -17.87 27.71 29.01
CA GLU A 748 -16.67 26.87 29.25
C GLU A 748 -15.34 27.53 28.85
N MET A 749 -15.38 28.64 28.10
CA MET A 749 -14.21 29.27 27.45
C MET A 749 -13.66 30.54 28.14
N GLU A 750 -14.03 30.85 29.38
CA GLU A 750 -13.44 31.99 30.13
C GLU A 750 -12.00 31.76 30.66
N ASP A 751 -11.35 30.61 30.37
CA ASP A 751 -9.97 30.33 30.85
C ASP A 751 -9.12 29.48 29.88
N GLU A 752 -9.02 29.84 28.59
CA GLU A 752 -8.00 29.27 27.70
C GLU A 752 -7.32 30.38 26.86
N GLY A 753 -6.00 30.52 27.07
CA GLY A 753 -5.15 31.39 26.28
C GLY A 753 -4.63 30.68 25.04
N ASP A 754 -5.02 31.20 23.87
CA ASP A 754 -4.38 31.14 22.54
C ASP A 754 -3.47 29.92 22.26
N ASP A 755 -4.08 28.82 21.81
CA ASP A 755 -3.42 27.67 21.17
C ASP A 755 -3.71 27.71 19.65
N GLU A 756 -2.66 27.84 18.82
CA GLU A 756 -2.70 27.60 17.38
C GLU A 756 -2.46 26.11 17.10
N ASP A 757 -3.48 25.46 16.53
CA ASP A 757 -3.49 24.05 16.12
C ASP A 757 -2.69 23.80 14.84
N GLY A 758 -1.99 22.65 14.82
CA GLY A 758 -1.46 22.00 13.64
C GLY A 758 -1.79 20.52 13.68
N ALA A 759 -2.98 20.16 13.20
CA ALA A 759 -3.49 18.79 13.14
C ALA A 759 -3.54 18.29 11.69
N GLU A 760 -2.47 17.62 11.25
CA GLU A 760 -2.50 16.83 10.01
C GLU A 760 -3.36 15.55 10.23
N GLU A 761 -4.44 15.41 9.48
CA GLU A 761 -5.22 14.17 9.38
C GLU A 761 -4.50 13.12 8.51
N GLU A 762 -4.15 11.96 9.07
CA GLU A 762 -3.76 10.78 8.29
C GLU A 762 -4.95 9.83 8.13
N SER A 763 -5.43 9.69 6.88
CA SER A 763 -6.45 8.71 6.47
C SER A 763 -5.96 7.25 6.53
N PRO A 764 -6.80 6.26 6.87
CA PRO A 764 -6.41 4.86 6.96
C PRO A 764 -6.37 4.18 5.56
N SER A 765 -5.22 3.59 5.22
CA SER A 765 -5.05 2.80 3.99
C SER A 765 -5.76 1.44 4.06
N SER A 766 -6.68 1.17 3.14
CA SER A 766 -7.12 -0.18 2.79
C SER A 766 -6.95 -0.43 1.28
N GLU A 767 -6.22 -1.48 0.92
CA GLU A 767 -6.00 -1.90 -0.48
C GLU A 767 -7.23 -2.62 -1.09
N ASP A 768 -7.48 -2.30 -2.37
CA ASP A 768 -8.15 -3.05 -3.46
C ASP A 768 -9.71 -3.09 -3.60
N ASP A 769 -10.26 -2.29 -4.52
CA ASP A 769 -10.90 -2.73 -5.80
C ASP A 769 -11.30 -1.50 -6.65
N GLY A 770 -11.12 -1.55 -7.97
CA GLY A 770 -11.16 -0.40 -8.88
C GLY A 770 -12.55 0.10 -9.29
N GLY A 771 -12.72 1.43 -9.33
CA GLY A 771 -13.85 2.14 -9.95
C GLY A 771 -13.61 3.66 -9.99
N GLU A 772 -13.87 4.27 -11.14
CA GLU A 772 -13.56 5.65 -11.53
C GLU A 772 -14.35 6.74 -10.76
N GLU A 773 -13.64 7.86 -10.49
CA GLU A 773 -14.02 9.29 -10.34
C GLU A 773 -15.17 9.72 -9.39
N GLU A 774 -14.85 10.60 -8.43
CA GLU A 774 -15.35 11.98 -8.35
C GLU A 774 -14.58 12.76 -7.26
N ASP A 775 -14.15 13.98 -7.61
CA ASP A 775 -13.26 14.89 -6.87
C ASP A 775 -13.81 15.32 -5.49
N GLU A 776 -12.99 15.24 -4.44
CA GLU A 776 -13.16 15.98 -3.18
C GLU A 776 -11.97 16.93 -3.02
N GLU A 777 -12.28 18.23 -2.88
CA GLU A 777 -11.33 19.33 -2.70
C GLU A 777 -10.75 19.29 -1.28
N ASP A 778 -9.46 18.96 -1.18
CA ASP A 778 -8.66 19.14 0.04
C ASP A 778 -8.48 20.65 0.33
N LEU A 779 -9.06 21.11 1.44
CA LEU A 779 -8.77 22.42 2.02
C LEU A 779 -7.50 22.30 2.88
N ASP A 780 -6.34 22.48 2.25
CA ASP A 780 -5.09 22.77 2.95
C ASP A 780 -5.16 24.21 3.50
N GLU A 781 -5.25 24.34 4.82
CA GLU A 781 -4.89 25.58 5.52
C GLU A 781 -3.37 25.76 5.50
N GLU A 782 -2.84 26.34 4.41
CA GLU A 782 -1.61 27.14 4.44
C GLU A 782 -1.57 28.04 3.18
N ASP A 783 -1.40 29.35 3.39
CA ASP A 783 -1.39 30.47 2.43
C ASP A 783 -2.74 30.87 1.80
N ASP A 784 -3.54 31.69 2.49
CA ASP A 784 -4.70 32.40 1.90
C ASP A 784 -4.23 33.37 0.78
N PRO A 785 -4.46 33.05 -0.50
CA PRO A 785 -4.02 33.88 -1.62
C PRO A 785 -4.81 35.18 -1.71
N GLU A 786 -6.02 35.26 -1.12
CA GLU A 786 -6.77 36.52 -1.06
C GLU A 786 -6.19 37.46 -0.01
N LEU A 787 -5.69 36.96 1.12
CA LEU A 787 -5.02 37.78 2.13
C LEU A 787 -3.75 38.38 1.55
N ARG A 788 -2.92 37.57 0.86
CA ARG A 788 -1.75 38.07 0.14
C ARG A 788 -2.12 39.10 -0.92
N ARG A 789 -3.18 38.86 -1.71
CA ARG A 789 -3.62 39.82 -2.72
C ARG A 789 -4.14 41.13 -2.12
N LYS A 790 -4.86 41.09 -0.99
CA LYS A 790 -5.36 42.28 -0.29
C LYS A 790 -4.22 43.05 0.39
N ILE A 791 -3.22 42.35 0.93
CA ILE A 791 -1.99 42.94 1.47
C ILE A 791 -1.14 43.54 0.34
N GLU A 792 -0.99 42.86 -0.80
CA GLU A 792 -0.30 43.36 -1.99
C GLU A 792 -1.01 44.55 -2.62
N GLU A 793 -2.35 44.57 -2.69
CA GLU A 793 -3.13 45.74 -3.12
C GLU A 793 -2.94 46.91 -2.16
N ALA A 794 -2.93 46.67 -0.84
CA ALA A 794 -2.69 47.72 0.16
C ALA A 794 -1.25 48.27 0.08
N LEU A 795 -0.25 47.43 -0.23
CA LEU A 795 1.14 47.83 -0.44
C LEU A 795 1.35 48.55 -1.79
N ALA A 796 0.64 48.13 -2.84
CA ALA A 796 0.71 48.72 -4.18
C ALA A 796 0.10 50.14 -4.25
N VAL A 797 -0.96 50.40 -3.48
CA VAL A 797 -1.59 51.74 -3.38
C VAL A 797 -0.64 52.80 -2.80
N ASN A 798 0.37 52.39 -2.03
CA ASN A 798 1.38 53.28 -1.44
C ASN A 798 2.73 53.28 -2.18
N GLY A 799 2.79 52.73 -3.39
CA GLY A 799 3.93 52.90 -4.30
C GLY A 799 5.06 51.87 -4.18
N ILE A 800 4.87 50.78 -3.44
CA ILE A 800 5.82 49.67 -3.39
C ILE A 800 5.36 48.62 -4.42
N GLN A 801 5.94 48.64 -5.62
CA GLN A 801 5.81 47.53 -6.56
C GLN A 801 6.77 46.41 -6.13
N ALA A 802 6.26 45.19 -5.99
CA ALA A 802 7.09 44.00 -5.87
C ALA A 802 7.95 43.87 -7.13
N ALA A 803 9.25 44.16 -6.99
CA ALA A 803 10.21 44.02 -8.06
C ALA A 803 10.45 42.53 -8.33
N ASP A 804 9.90 42.06 -9.45
CA ASP A 804 10.33 40.84 -10.10
C ASP A 804 11.68 41.15 -10.78
N SER A 805 12.80 40.93 -10.10
CA SER A 805 14.11 41.19 -10.71
C SER A 805 15.25 40.34 -10.15
N GLN A 806 15.86 39.56 -11.05
CA GLN A 806 17.31 39.58 -11.20
C GLN A 806 17.77 41.04 -11.31
N ASP A 807 18.43 41.55 -10.28
CA ASP A 807 19.71 42.30 -10.32
C ASP A 807 19.89 43.17 -9.05
N GLU A 808 21.13 43.22 -8.58
CA GLU A 808 21.62 43.92 -7.39
C GLU A 808 21.51 45.46 -7.53
N SER A 809 20.97 46.16 -6.51
CA SER A 809 21.30 47.57 -6.19
C SER A 809 20.53 48.12 -4.96
N ASP A 810 21.29 48.55 -3.95
CA ASP A 810 21.07 49.58 -2.90
C ASP A 810 19.71 49.74 -2.18
N GLU A 811 19.78 49.52 -0.85
CA GLU A 811 18.75 49.80 0.16
C GLU A 811 18.60 51.33 0.40
N GLU A 812 17.48 51.93 -0.01
CA GLU A 812 17.03 53.25 0.48
C GLU A 812 16.15 53.09 1.73
N LEU A 813 16.52 53.76 2.82
CA LEU A 813 15.84 53.78 4.13
C LEU A 813 14.44 54.45 4.04
N MET A 814 13.38 53.72 4.40
CA MET A 814 11.99 54.22 4.53
C MET A 814 11.83 55.22 5.69
N ASP A 815 10.98 56.23 5.50
CA ASP A 815 10.65 57.30 6.47
C ASP A 815 9.53 56.86 7.46
N ASP A 816 9.64 57.28 8.73
CA ASP A 816 8.82 56.80 9.87
C ASP A 816 7.31 57.09 9.69
N ASP A 817 6.95 58.18 8.98
CA ASP A 817 5.56 58.56 8.74
C ASP A 817 4.86 57.63 7.71
N GLN A 818 5.62 56.95 6.84
CA GLN A 818 5.07 55.96 5.91
C GLN A 818 4.79 54.62 6.59
N MET A 819 5.51 54.28 7.66
CA MET A 819 5.30 53.03 8.41
C MET A 819 4.01 53.06 9.24
N MET A 820 3.65 54.22 9.81
CA MET A 820 2.40 54.38 10.58
C MET A 820 1.13 54.26 9.71
N ALA A 821 1.18 54.71 8.45
CA ALA A 821 0.03 54.61 7.54
C ALA A 821 -0.25 53.17 7.08
N ILE A 822 0.78 52.32 7.03
CA ILE A 822 0.67 50.90 6.67
C ILE A 822 0.03 50.09 7.82
N ASP A 823 0.39 50.39 9.07
CA ASP A 823 -0.15 49.72 10.26
C ASP A 823 -1.66 49.93 10.44
N GLU A 824 -2.19 51.12 10.16
CA GLU A 824 -3.63 51.41 10.32
C GLU A 824 -4.50 50.64 9.31
N GLN A 825 -3.99 50.39 8.10
CA GLN A 825 -4.69 49.59 7.08
C GLN A 825 -4.57 48.08 7.36
N LEU A 826 -3.40 47.61 7.82
CA LEU A 826 -3.24 46.23 8.28
C LEU A 826 -4.19 45.92 9.45
N ALA A 827 -4.31 46.83 10.43
CA ALA A 827 -5.25 46.67 11.54
C ALA A 827 -6.71 46.56 11.09
N ALA A 828 -7.13 47.28 10.04
CA ALA A 828 -8.48 47.17 9.48
C ALA A 828 -8.73 45.81 8.80
N VAL A 829 -7.73 45.26 8.09
CA VAL A 829 -7.80 43.92 7.48
C VAL A 829 -7.86 42.83 8.55
N PHE A 830 -7.06 42.94 9.61
CA PHE A 830 -7.11 42.00 10.73
C PHE A 830 -8.42 42.08 11.53
N LYS A 831 -9.04 43.27 11.62
CA LYS A 831 -10.33 43.44 12.30
C LYS A 831 -11.49 42.81 11.53
N ALA A 832 -11.49 42.90 10.19
CA ALA A 832 -12.48 42.22 9.35
C ALA A 832 -12.36 40.68 9.46
N ARG A 833 -11.13 40.15 9.54
CA ARG A 833 -10.90 38.72 9.77
C ARG A 833 -11.32 38.27 11.18
N ALA A 834 -11.17 39.11 12.19
CA ALA A 834 -11.66 38.82 13.54
C ALA A 834 -13.21 38.70 13.59
N ASP A 835 -13.91 39.47 12.76
CA ASP A 835 -15.37 39.36 12.61
C ASP A 835 -15.78 38.12 11.78
N GLU A 836 -15.00 37.70 10.77
CA GLU A 836 -15.21 36.43 10.04
C GLU A 836 -14.90 35.18 10.91
N ARG A 837 -13.87 35.25 11.76
CA ARG A 837 -13.52 34.17 12.70
C ARG A 837 -14.64 33.90 13.72
N LYS A 838 -15.46 34.92 14.05
CA LYS A 838 -16.67 34.75 14.88
C LYS A 838 -17.80 34.01 14.16
N LEU A 839 -17.94 34.18 12.84
CA LEU A 839 -18.88 33.39 12.03
C LEU A 839 -18.38 31.95 11.82
N GLY A 840 -17.06 31.73 11.72
CA GLY A 840 -16.44 30.41 11.62
C GLY A 840 -16.64 29.53 12.86
N LYS A 841 -16.55 30.11 14.07
CA LYS A 841 -16.77 29.39 15.34
C LYS A 841 -18.11 28.63 15.39
N GLY A 842 -19.19 29.22 14.87
CA GLY A 842 -20.49 28.55 14.83
C GLY A 842 -20.54 27.34 13.88
N VAL A 843 -19.75 27.37 12.80
CA VAL A 843 -19.62 26.25 11.86
C VAL A 843 -18.78 25.13 12.47
N ASP A 844 -17.71 25.46 13.18
CA ASP A 844 -16.84 24.48 13.83
C ASP A 844 -17.55 23.75 14.99
N ALA A 845 -18.32 24.47 15.81
CA ALA A 845 -19.15 23.89 16.86
C ALA A 845 -20.20 22.91 16.29
N GLN A 846 -20.85 23.29 15.17
CA GLN A 846 -21.81 22.41 14.48
C GLN A 846 -21.14 21.16 13.87
N ARG A 847 -19.92 21.30 13.33
CA ARG A 847 -19.13 20.17 12.82
C ARG A 847 -18.75 19.21 13.95
N GLU A 848 -18.24 19.70 15.08
CA GLU A 848 -17.88 18.84 16.21
C GLU A 848 -19.11 18.16 16.83
N ALA A 849 -20.25 18.85 16.93
CA ALA A 849 -21.52 18.24 17.32
C ALA A 849 -21.94 17.09 16.39
N THR A 850 -21.74 17.26 15.07
CA THR A 850 -22.00 16.20 14.08
C THR A 850 -21.04 15.04 14.23
N HIS A 851 -19.74 15.31 14.45
CA HIS A 851 -18.75 14.28 14.73
C HIS A 851 -19.04 13.53 16.03
N TYR A 852 -19.48 14.22 17.08
CA TYR A 852 -19.91 13.62 18.35
C TYR A 852 -21.08 12.66 18.14
N LYS A 853 -22.16 13.08 17.46
CA LYS A 853 -23.29 12.20 17.14
C LYS A 853 -22.85 10.98 16.32
N ASN A 854 -21.92 11.16 15.38
CA ASN A 854 -21.32 10.05 14.64
C ASN A 854 -20.55 9.09 15.56
N ARG A 855 -19.82 9.58 16.57
CA ARG A 855 -19.14 8.73 17.57
C ARG A 855 -20.14 7.97 18.44
N VAL A 856 -21.26 8.59 18.82
CA VAL A 856 -22.35 7.92 19.54
C VAL A 856 -22.99 6.80 18.69
N LEU A 857 -23.16 7.02 17.37
CA LEU A 857 -23.62 5.97 16.45
C LEU A 857 -22.67 4.75 16.40
N ASP A 858 -21.37 4.93 16.64
CA ASP A 858 -20.42 3.80 16.71
C ASP A 858 -20.68 2.89 17.91
N LEU A 859 -21.20 3.44 19.02
CA LEU A 859 -21.66 2.63 20.15
C LEU A 859 -22.84 1.75 19.73
N LEU A 860 -23.83 2.30 19.04
CA LEU A 860 -24.97 1.53 18.54
C LEU A 860 -24.55 0.47 17.53
N ASP A 861 -23.65 0.79 16.59
CA ASP A 861 -23.12 -0.21 15.64
C ASP A 861 -22.38 -1.35 16.39
N THR A 862 -21.56 -1.00 17.38
CA THR A 862 -20.83 -1.96 18.21
C THR A 862 -21.78 -2.87 18.99
N PHE A 863 -22.84 -2.31 19.58
CA PHE A 863 -23.85 -3.05 20.32
C PHE A 863 -24.57 -4.06 19.41
N ILE A 864 -25.11 -3.62 18.27
CA ILE A 864 -25.85 -4.51 17.36
C ILE A 864 -24.94 -5.62 16.80
N LYS A 865 -23.66 -5.31 16.55
CA LYS A 865 -22.68 -6.28 16.06
C LYS A 865 -22.32 -7.35 17.09
N LYS A 866 -22.17 -6.98 18.36
CA LYS A 866 -21.78 -7.91 19.43
C LYS A 866 -22.94 -8.64 20.07
N GLN A 867 -24.13 -8.05 20.09
CA GLN A 867 -25.33 -8.60 20.72
C GLN A 867 -26.50 -8.74 19.73
N PRO A 868 -26.32 -9.44 18.59
CA PRO A 868 -27.32 -9.54 17.51
C PRO A 868 -28.67 -10.19 17.91
N THR A 869 -28.70 -10.92 19.03
CA THR A 869 -29.91 -11.55 19.59
C THR A 869 -30.55 -10.74 20.72
N SER A 870 -30.09 -9.52 20.99
CA SER A 870 -30.61 -8.70 22.08
C SER A 870 -32.04 -8.20 21.80
N PRO A 871 -32.96 -8.22 22.79
CA PRO A 871 -34.30 -7.63 22.67
C PRO A 871 -34.26 -6.14 22.32
N PHE A 872 -33.22 -5.42 22.74
CA PHE A 872 -33.17 -3.96 22.65
C PHE A 872 -32.85 -3.44 21.24
N ILE A 873 -32.44 -4.30 20.29
CA ILE A 873 -32.14 -3.89 18.90
C ILE A 873 -33.37 -3.26 18.23
N VAL A 874 -34.57 -3.76 18.53
CA VAL A 874 -35.80 -3.27 17.89
C VAL A 874 -36.11 -1.82 18.29
N ARG A 875 -35.73 -1.41 19.51
CA ARG A 875 -35.89 -0.03 20.01
C ARG A 875 -35.09 1.00 19.22
N VAL A 876 -33.93 0.61 18.69
CA VAL A 876 -33.02 1.49 17.94
C VAL A 876 -33.58 1.84 16.55
N VAL A 877 -34.53 1.07 16.02
CA VAL A 877 -35.02 1.21 14.64
C VAL A 877 -35.72 2.55 14.40
N LEU A 878 -36.67 2.96 15.24
CA LEU A 878 -37.42 4.20 15.03
C LEU A 878 -36.54 5.45 15.22
N PRO A 879 -35.75 5.59 16.31
CA PRO A 879 -34.89 6.75 16.50
C PRO A 879 -33.90 6.96 15.36
N LEU A 880 -33.28 5.90 14.82
CA LEU A 880 -32.39 6.05 13.66
C LEU A 880 -33.15 6.46 12.38
N ILE A 881 -34.41 6.02 12.22
CA ILE A 881 -35.27 6.50 11.14
C ILE A 881 -35.63 7.99 11.35
N GLU A 882 -35.88 8.42 12.59
CA GLU A 882 -36.11 9.84 12.92
C GLU A 882 -34.89 10.66 12.57
N LEU A 883 -33.70 10.18 12.93
CA LEU A 883 -32.44 10.83 12.61
C LEU A 883 -32.28 11.02 11.10
N ILE A 884 -32.48 9.97 10.29
CA ILE A 884 -32.38 10.03 8.82
C ILE A 884 -33.38 11.03 8.21
N VAL A 885 -34.58 11.16 8.80
CA VAL A 885 -35.63 12.02 8.25
C VAL A 885 -35.54 13.46 8.78
N GLY A 886 -34.98 13.65 9.98
CA GLY A 886 -34.87 14.93 10.68
C GLY A 886 -33.60 15.72 10.40
N THR A 887 -32.52 15.08 9.91
CA THR A 887 -31.26 15.75 9.56
C THR A 887 -31.42 16.69 8.36
N GLY A 888 -30.91 17.93 8.51
CA GLY A 888 -30.82 18.91 7.43
C GLY A 888 -29.70 18.61 6.42
N PRO A 889 -29.52 19.47 5.39
CA PRO A 889 -28.45 19.30 4.39
C PRO A 889 -27.05 19.30 5.02
N ASP A 890 -26.86 20.03 6.12
CA ASP A 890 -25.56 20.20 6.79
C ASP A 890 -25.14 18.97 7.63
N GLU A 891 -26.08 18.09 7.99
CA GLU A 891 -25.82 16.87 8.78
C GLU A 891 -25.91 15.59 7.91
N LYS A 892 -25.69 15.68 6.59
CA LYS A 892 -25.86 14.55 5.66
C LYS A 892 -25.04 13.32 6.04
N GLN A 893 -23.80 13.50 6.53
CA GLN A 893 -22.94 12.42 7.00
C GLN A 893 -23.59 11.57 8.11
N LEU A 894 -24.35 12.22 9.00
CA LEU A 894 -25.06 11.57 10.09
C LEU A 894 -26.21 10.69 9.57
N ALA A 895 -26.95 11.20 8.58
CA ALA A 895 -28.01 10.47 7.89
C ALA A 895 -27.46 9.25 7.12
N ASP A 896 -26.33 9.43 6.43
CA ASP A 896 -25.67 8.39 5.65
C ASP A 896 -25.14 7.27 6.57
N LYS A 897 -24.50 7.62 7.69
CA LYS A 897 -24.04 6.65 8.70
C LYS A 897 -25.20 5.87 9.33
N SER A 898 -26.26 6.57 9.73
CA SER A 898 -27.48 5.95 10.28
C SER A 898 -28.13 5.00 9.27
N THR A 899 -28.22 5.42 8.00
CA THR A 899 -28.71 4.60 6.89
C THR A 899 -27.82 3.36 6.69
N GLY A 900 -26.50 3.53 6.78
CA GLY A 900 -25.52 2.46 6.72
C GLY A 900 -25.72 1.41 7.81
N ILE A 901 -25.92 1.83 9.07
CA ILE A 901 -26.17 0.93 10.20
C ILE A 901 -27.47 0.15 9.99
N LEU A 902 -28.58 0.82 9.67
CA LEU A 902 -29.87 0.16 9.42
C LEU A 902 -29.79 -0.85 8.27
N ARG A 903 -29.13 -0.50 7.15
CA ARG A 903 -29.04 -1.40 5.99
C ARG A 903 -28.10 -2.57 6.22
N SER A 904 -26.94 -2.31 6.82
CA SER A 904 -25.88 -3.31 6.96
C SER A 904 -26.11 -4.26 8.13
N ARG A 905 -26.56 -3.76 9.29
CA ARG A 905 -26.76 -4.55 10.50
C ARG A 905 -28.17 -5.10 10.59
N ILE A 906 -29.19 -4.28 10.36
CA ILE A 906 -30.59 -4.69 10.53
C ILE A 906 -31.11 -5.37 9.24
N GLY A 907 -31.00 -4.71 8.09
CA GLY A 907 -31.54 -5.20 6.81
C GLY A 907 -30.96 -6.53 6.31
N LYS A 908 -29.73 -6.87 6.71
CA LYS A 908 -29.04 -8.12 6.38
C LYS A 908 -29.03 -9.15 7.52
N SER A 909 -29.61 -8.85 8.68
CA SER A 909 -29.55 -9.73 9.86
C SER A 909 -30.25 -11.07 9.63
N ARG A 910 -29.53 -12.15 9.88
CA ARG A 910 -30.08 -13.52 9.90
C ARG A 910 -30.55 -13.94 11.28
N GLU A 911 -30.12 -13.25 12.32
CA GLU A 911 -30.48 -13.54 13.70
C GLU A 911 -31.78 -12.82 14.06
N VAL A 912 -32.41 -13.24 15.16
CA VAL A 912 -33.63 -12.65 15.70
C VAL A 912 -33.49 -12.56 17.22
N PRO A 913 -34.11 -11.57 17.88
CA PRO A 913 -34.08 -11.47 19.33
C PRO A 913 -34.63 -12.73 20.01
N SER A 914 -34.00 -13.14 21.12
CA SER A 914 -34.40 -14.32 21.88
C SER A 914 -35.72 -14.12 22.64
N GLU A 915 -35.90 -12.92 23.20
CA GLU A 915 -37.12 -12.46 23.84
C GLU A 915 -37.55 -11.18 23.13
N LEU A 916 -38.85 -11.02 22.83
CA LEU A 916 -39.37 -9.87 22.10
C LEU A 916 -40.66 -9.40 22.76
N ASP A 917 -40.75 -8.10 23.04
CA ASP A 917 -42.02 -7.45 23.31
C ASP A 917 -42.80 -7.29 21.99
N ALA A 918 -43.78 -8.17 21.79
CA ALA A 918 -44.59 -8.20 20.58
C ALA A 918 -45.49 -6.96 20.44
N GLU A 919 -45.89 -6.32 21.54
CA GLU A 919 -46.71 -5.11 21.50
C GLU A 919 -45.87 -3.93 20.99
N GLN A 920 -44.70 -3.71 21.62
CA GLN A 920 -43.76 -2.67 21.19
C GLN A 920 -43.31 -2.87 19.74
N ALA A 921 -42.94 -4.09 19.34
CA ALA A 921 -42.53 -4.38 17.96
C ALA A 921 -43.67 -4.17 16.95
N THR A 922 -44.92 -4.41 17.35
CA THR A 922 -46.11 -4.15 16.51
C THR A 922 -46.32 -2.65 16.30
N GLU A 923 -46.16 -1.84 17.35
CA GLU A 923 -46.25 -0.38 17.23
C GLU A 923 -45.14 0.17 16.32
N ILE A 924 -43.91 -0.32 16.49
CA ILE A 924 -42.77 0.04 15.63
C ILE A 924 -43.06 -0.32 14.17
N LEU A 925 -43.61 -1.50 13.89
CA LEU A 925 -43.98 -1.89 12.54
C LEU A 925 -45.04 -0.94 11.95
N LYS A 926 -46.09 -0.61 12.72
CA LYS A 926 -47.14 0.32 12.27
C LYS A 926 -46.56 1.69 11.94
N GLU A 927 -45.66 2.20 12.77
CA GLU A 927 -45.02 3.50 12.57
C GLU A 927 -44.10 3.51 11.34
N ILE A 928 -43.31 2.45 11.12
CA ILE A 928 -42.49 2.29 9.89
C ILE A 928 -43.39 2.35 8.65
N HIS A 929 -44.53 1.66 8.65
CA HIS A 929 -45.47 1.67 7.54
C HIS A 929 -46.21 3.01 7.37
N LEU A 930 -46.45 3.75 8.45
CA LEU A 930 -47.00 5.12 8.39
C LEU A 930 -46.00 6.08 7.73
N ARG A 931 -44.71 5.99 8.10
CA ARG A 931 -43.64 6.79 7.52
C ARG A 931 -43.33 6.41 6.08
N ALA A 932 -43.37 5.12 5.75
CA ALA A 932 -43.19 4.65 4.36
C ALA A 932 -44.24 5.23 3.41
N ARG A 933 -45.48 5.40 3.89
CA ARG A 933 -46.57 6.06 3.14
C ARG A 933 -46.35 7.57 2.92
N LYS A 934 -45.45 8.19 3.69
CA LYS A 934 -45.09 9.62 3.64
C LYS A 934 -43.65 9.87 3.19
N ALA A 935 -42.90 8.84 2.80
CA ALA A 935 -41.47 8.94 2.50
C ALA A 935 -41.17 9.99 1.42
N ALA A 936 -40.19 10.86 1.70
CA ALA A 936 -39.80 11.96 0.81
C ALA A 936 -38.99 11.47 -0.40
N THR A 937 -38.07 10.52 -0.18
CA THR A 937 -37.15 10.00 -1.21
C THR A 937 -37.27 8.49 -1.38
N GLY A 938 -36.86 7.98 -2.54
CA GLY A 938 -36.82 6.54 -2.81
C GLY A 938 -35.82 5.79 -1.94
N ASP A 939 -34.73 6.45 -1.53
CA ASP A 939 -33.70 5.87 -0.69
C ASP A 939 -34.19 5.63 0.75
N VAL A 940 -34.87 6.63 1.34
CA VAL A 940 -35.55 6.48 2.65
C VAL A 940 -36.57 5.34 2.61
N LEU A 941 -37.36 5.24 1.54
CA LEU A 941 -38.32 4.15 1.36
C LEU A 941 -37.64 2.77 1.30
N ALA A 942 -36.48 2.66 0.66
CA ALA A 942 -35.70 1.42 0.61
C ALA A 942 -35.17 1.02 2.00
N THR A 943 -34.71 1.99 2.80
CA THR A 943 -34.29 1.75 4.19
C THR A 943 -35.46 1.31 5.06
N LEU A 944 -36.60 2.00 4.97
CA LEU A 944 -37.85 1.61 5.66
C LEU A 944 -38.34 0.22 5.27
N SER A 945 -38.19 -0.17 3.99
CA SER A 945 -38.49 -1.53 3.52
C SER A 945 -37.65 -2.57 4.26
N GLN A 946 -36.34 -2.35 4.37
CA GLN A 946 -35.44 -3.27 5.05
C GLN A 946 -35.73 -3.39 6.55
N CYS A 947 -35.99 -2.26 7.22
CA CYS A 947 -36.39 -2.24 8.63
C CYS A 947 -37.72 -2.96 8.85
N SER A 948 -38.73 -2.70 8.01
CA SER A 948 -40.03 -3.38 8.05
C SER A 948 -39.89 -4.90 7.90
N LEU A 949 -39.05 -5.37 6.97
CA LEU A 949 -38.80 -6.80 6.78
C LEU A 949 -38.15 -7.47 7.99
N TYR A 950 -37.23 -6.77 8.66
CA TYR A 950 -36.58 -7.25 9.87
C TYR A 950 -37.56 -7.33 11.05
N VAL A 951 -38.32 -6.26 11.32
CA VAL A 951 -39.31 -6.25 12.41
C VAL A 951 -40.39 -7.31 12.14
N SER A 952 -40.84 -7.44 10.88
CA SER A 952 -41.78 -8.50 10.47
C SER A 952 -41.22 -9.89 10.76
N LYS A 953 -39.94 -10.14 10.49
CA LYS A 953 -39.29 -11.41 10.80
C LYS A 953 -39.24 -11.68 12.31
N CYS A 954 -38.99 -10.65 13.12
CA CYS A 954 -39.00 -10.77 14.59
C CYS A 954 -40.40 -11.11 15.11
N LEU A 955 -41.44 -10.41 14.62
CA LEU A 955 -42.84 -10.66 14.99
C LEU A 955 -43.33 -12.05 14.57
N VAL A 956 -42.96 -12.51 13.36
CA VAL A 956 -43.29 -13.88 12.89
C VAL A 956 -42.65 -14.92 13.80
N HIS A 957 -41.38 -14.74 14.17
CA HIS A 957 -40.70 -15.65 15.11
C HIS A 957 -41.36 -15.67 16.50
N ALA A 958 -41.91 -14.53 16.94
CA ALA A 958 -42.66 -14.43 18.19
C ALA A 958 -44.13 -14.90 18.09
N GLY A 959 -44.59 -15.38 16.92
CA GLY A 959 -45.95 -15.86 16.70
C GLY A 959 -47.01 -14.75 16.49
N ALA A 960 -46.59 -13.50 16.26
CA ALA A 960 -47.46 -12.34 16.06
C ALA A 960 -47.67 -12.01 14.56
N GLU A 961 -47.94 -13.02 13.73
CA GLU A 961 -48.04 -12.88 12.28
C GLU A 961 -49.25 -12.03 11.82
N ASP A 962 -50.32 -11.98 12.62
CA ASP A 962 -51.51 -11.18 12.34
C ASP A 962 -51.18 -9.68 12.26
N ALA A 963 -50.34 -9.17 13.16
CA ALA A 963 -49.90 -7.78 13.17
C ALA A 963 -49.14 -7.41 11.89
N VAL A 964 -48.29 -8.33 11.40
CA VAL A 964 -47.55 -8.16 10.15
C VAL A 964 -48.52 -8.15 8.96
N ARG A 965 -49.45 -9.10 8.92
CA ARG A 965 -50.46 -9.18 7.86
C ARG A 965 -51.28 -7.90 7.77
N ASP A 966 -51.71 -7.35 8.90
CA ASP A 966 -52.58 -6.18 8.93
C ASP A 966 -51.84 -4.90 8.49
N ALA A 967 -50.60 -4.71 8.93
CA ALA A 967 -49.76 -3.57 8.50
C ALA A 967 -49.50 -3.56 6.98
N TYR A 968 -49.20 -4.72 6.40
CA TYR A 968 -49.01 -4.87 4.95
C TYR A 968 -50.31 -4.79 4.15
N ARG A 969 -51.45 -5.24 4.73
CA ARG A 969 -52.78 -5.07 4.11
C ARG A 969 -53.10 -3.59 3.96
N ASP A 970 -52.95 -2.79 5.00
CA ASP A 970 -53.22 -1.35 4.96
C ASP A 970 -52.32 -0.64 3.94
N SER A 971 -51.06 -1.06 3.86
CA SER A 971 -50.08 -0.49 2.91
C SER A 971 -50.39 -0.89 1.47
N LEU A 972 -50.86 -2.11 1.24
CA LEU A 972 -51.34 -2.59 -0.06
C LEU A 972 -52.57 -1.80 -0.53
N VAL A 973 -53.53 -1.54 0.37
CA VAL A 973 -54.71 -0.74 0.08
C VAL A 973 -54.32 0.69 -0.30
N ASP A 974 -53.45 1.36 0.47
CA ASP A 974 -52.98 2.71 0.13
C ASP A 974 -52.25 2.72 -1.22
N PHE A 975 -51.35 1.77 -1.46
CA PHE A 975 -50.60 1.65 -2.71
C PHE A 975 -51.49 1.53 -3.96
N ALA A 976 -52.56 0.74 -3.88
CA ALA A 976 -53.40 0.44 -5.02
C ALA A 976 -54.53 1.46 -5.25
N THR A 977 -55.11 2.00 -4.17
CA THR A 977 -56.31 2.86 -4.21
C THR A 977 -56.00 4.35 -4.20
N ARG A 978 -54.76 4.77 -3.90
CA ARG A 978 -54.37 6.18 -3.88
C ARG A 978 -53.44 6.54 -5.05
N LYS A 979 -53.87 7.51 -5.88
CA LYS A 979 -53.08 7.99 -7.03
C LYS A 979 -51.70 8.55 -6.63
N ALA A 980 -51.62 9.23 -5.48
CA ALA A 980 -50.42 9.86 -4.95
C ALA A 980 -49.72 9.05 -3.82
N SER A 981 -49.90 7.72 -3.77
CA SER A 981 -49.17 6.89 -2.81
C SER A 981 -47.66 6.97 -3.04
N ARG A 982 -46.90 7.19 -1.97
CA ARG A 982 -45.42 7.19 -1.98
C ARG A 982 -44.83 5.77 -2.01
N LEU A 983 -45.64 4.75 -1.72
CA LEU A 983 -45.20 3.37 -1.79
C LEU A 983 -44.94 2.94 -3.24
N ASN A 984 -43.88 2.15 -3.45
CA ASN A 984 -43.53 1.58 -4.74
C ASN A 984 -43.77 0.05 -4.75
N HIS A 985 -43.75 -0.55 -5.95
CA HIS A 985 -43.95 -2.00 -6.09
C HIS A 985 -42.87 -2.80 -5.37
N GLY A 986 -41.63 -2.29 -5.32
CA GLY A 986 -40.50 -2.94 -4.67
C GLY A 986 -40.75 -3.21 -3.18
N PHE A 987 -41.25 -2.21 -2.43
CA PHE A 987 -41.56 -2.33 -1.01
C PHE A 987 -42.47 -3.53 -0.70
N LEU A 988 -43.54 -3.71 -1.47
CA LEU A 988 -44.46 -4.84 -1.31
C LEU A 988 -43.90 -6.14 -1.88
N GLN A 989 -43.15 -6.06 -2.98
CA GLN A 989 -42.57 -7.24 -3.63
C GLN A 989 -41.50 -7.90 -2.75
N ASP A 990 -40.72 -7.12 -2.02
CA ASP A 990 -39.70 -7.65 -1.11
C ASP A 990 -40.32 -8.43 0.06
N PHE A 991 -41.44 -7.95 0.59
CA PHE A 991 -42.24 -8.67 1.59
C PHE A 991 -42.75 -10.02 1.04
N VAL A 992 -43.36 -9.99 -0.15
CA VAL A 992 -43.86 -11.21 -0.82
C VAL A 992 -42.76 -12.24 -1.04
N ARG A 993 -41.52 -11.80 -1.28
CA ARG A 993 -40.37 -12.70 -1.48
C ARG A 993 -39.84 -13.30 -0.18
N ARG A 994 -39.84 -12.55 0.93
CA ARG A 994 -39.22 -12.99 2.19
C ARG A 994 -40.19 -13.67 3.15
N HIS A 995 -41.47 -13.32 3.12
CA HIS A 995 -42.50 -13.78 4.06
C HIS A 995 -43.67 -14.46 3.34
N ALA A 996 -43.39 -15.60 2.69
CA ALA A 996 -44.33 -16.27 1.80
C ALA A 996 -45.60 -16.81 2.49
N GLU A 997 -45.49 -17.24 3.76
CA GLU A 997 -46.62 -17.77 4.54
C GLU A 997 -47.61 -16.67 4.93
N THR A 998 -47.12 -15.61 5.58
CA THR A 998 -47.92 -14.42 5.93
C THR A 998 -48.51 -13.75 4.69
N THR A 999 -47.78 -13.76 3.55
CA THR A 999 -48.31 -13.27 2.27
C THR A 999 -49.46 -14.12 1.76
N TRP A 1000 -49.40 -15.45 1.90
CA TRP A 1000 -50.50 -16.34 1.47
C TRP A 1000 -51.77 -16.11 2.29
N ALA A 1001 -51.66 -15.75 3.57
CA ALA A 1001 -52.80 -15.33 4.38
C ALA A 1001 -53.45 -14.03 3.86
N LEU A 1002 -52.74 -13.25 3.04
CA LEU A 1002 -53.18 -11.99 2.44
C LEU A 1002 -53.74 -12.17 1.00
N ARG A 1003 -53.82 -13.40 0.49
CA ARG A 1003 -54.22 -13.73 -0.89
C ARG A 1003 -55.56 -13.14 -1.33
N ASP A 1004 -56.56 -13.18 -0.45
CA ASP A 1004 -57.91 -12.69 -0.77
C ASP A 1004 -57.94 -11.16 -0.78
N GLY A 1005 -57.16 -10.53 0.11
CA GLY A 1005 -56.95 -9.08 0.11
C GLY A 1005 -56.26 -8.59 -1.18
N LEU A 1006 -55.30 -9.35 -1.72
CA LEU A 1006 -54.68 -9.03 -3.02
C LEU A 1006 -55.70 -9.02 -4.17
N LEU A 1007 -56.63 -9.97 -4.19
CA LEU A 1007 -57.69 -10.04 -5.22
C LEU A 1007 -58.73 -8.92 -5.06
N GLU A 1008 -59.09 -8.59 -3.83
CA GLU A 1008 -60.02 -7.49 -3.53
C GLU A 1008 -59.45 -6.14 -4.01
N VAL A 1009 -58.18 -5.89 -3.68
CA VAL A 1009 -57.50 -4.63 -4.01
C VAL A 1009 -57.31 -4.44 -5.52
N ILE A 1010 -57.18 -5.52 -6.31
CA ILE A 1010 -57.13 -5.45 -7.79
C ILE A 1010 -58.39 -4.78 -8.36
N LYS A 1011 -59.56 -5.03 -7.77
CA LYS A 1011 -60.82 -4.44 -8.22
C LYS A 1011 -60.94 -2.96 -7.86
N GLN A 1012 -60.22 -2.53 -6.82
CA GLN A 1012 -60.23 -1.17 -6.30
C GLN A 1012 -59.05 -0.32 -6.83
N ALA A 1013 -58.19 -0.88 -7.69
CA ALA A 1013 -57.00 -0.20 -8.18
C ALA A 1013 -57.35 1.05 -9.00
N VAL A 1014 -56.68 2.18 -8.73
CA VAL A 1014 -56.98 3.49 -9.34
C VAL A 1014 -56.80 3.50 -10.86
N ASN A 1015 -55.80 2.75 -11.35
CA ASN A 1015 -55.48 2.68 -12.77
C ASN A 1015 -54.94 1.28 -13.13
N GLY A 1016 -54.92 0.99 -14.44
CA GLY A 1016 -54.46 -0.31 -14.92
C GLY A 1016 -52.98 -0.59 -14.63
N TYR A 1017 -52.15 0.44 -14.44
CA TYR A 1017 -50.76 0.24 -14.04
C TYR A 1017 -50.64 -0.32 -12.61
N ARG A 1018 -51.32 0.28 -11.62
CA ARG A 1018 -51.40 -0.23 -10.24
C ARG A 1018 -52.04 -1.61 -10.20
N GLN A 1019 -53.10 -1.82 -10.98
CA GLN A 1019 -53.75 -3.12 -11.14
C GLN A 1019 -52.74 -4.20 -11.57
N MET A 1020 -51.91 -3.91 -12.58
CA MET A 1020 -50.87 -4.83 -13.05
C MET A 1020 -49.76 -5.06 -12.02
N GLN A 1021 -49.37 -4.05 -11.24
CA GLN A 1021 -48.39 -4.22 -10.17
C GLN A 1021 -48.89 -5.19 -9.09
N VAL A 1022 -50.18 -5.15 -8.73
CA VAL A 1022 -50.76 -6.12 -7.77
C VAL A 1022 -50.80 -7.53 -8.37
N PHE A 1023 -51.13 -7.68 -9.66
CA PHE A 1023 -51.01 -8.98 -10.35
C PHE A 1023 -49.56 -9.52 -10.35
N GLN A 1024 -48.55 -8.66 -10.50
CA GLN A 1024 -47.14 -9.05 -10.39
C GLN A 1024 -46.76 -9.51 -8.98
N LEU A 1025 -47.36 -8.95 -7.93
CA LEU A 1025 -47.20 -9.44 -6.56
C LEU A 1025 -47.76 -10.86 -6.42
N ILE A 1026 -48.97 -11.13 -6.95
CA ILE A 1026 -49.56 -12.48 -6.99
C ILE A 1026 -48.66 -13.45 -7.76
N GLN A 1027 -48.11 -13.03 -8.90
CA GLN A 1027 -47.16 -13.85 -9.66
C GLN A 1027 -45.92 -14.22 -8.84
N THR A 1028 -45.38 -13.25 -8.08
CA THR A 1028 -44.22 -13.46 -7.22
C THR A 1028 -44.56 -14.42 -6.08
N MET A 1029 -45.72 -14.27 -5.44
CA MET A 1029 -46.23 -15.15 -4.39
C MET A 1029 -46.35 -16.61 -4.89
N LEU A 1030 -46.94 -16.83 -6.06
CA LEU A 1030 -47.08 -18.16 -6.66
C LEU A 1030 -45.76 -18.80 -7.08
N ALA A 1031 -44.71 -18.00 -7.32
CA ALA A 1031 -43.40 -18.49 -7.69
C ALA A 1031 -42.58 -18.93 -6.47
N GLN A 1032 -42.71 -18.25 -5.34
CA GLN A 1032 -41.91 -18.49 -4.12
C GLN A 1032 -42.43 -19.65 -3.27
N ARG A 1033 -43.74 -19.97 -3.33
CA ARG A 1033 -44.33 -20.95 -2.40
C ARG A 1033 -44.10 -22.41 -2.85
N PRO A 1034 -43.52 -23.28 -1.99
CA PRO A 1034 -43.47 -24.72 -2.23
C PRO A 1034 -44.88 -25.33 -2.25
N SER A 1035 -45.09 -26.40 -3.02
CA SER A 1035 -46.40 -27.10 -3.09
C SER A 1035 -46.74 -27.90 -1.81
N THR A 1036 -45.82 -27.98 -0.86
CA THR A 1036 -45.93 -28.72 0.40
C THR A 1036 -46.47 -27.81 1.50
N GLY A 1037 -47.52 -28.25 2.22
CA GLY A 1037 -48.11 -27.48 3.33
C GLY A 1037 -49.25 -26.53 2.93
N ILE A 1038 -49.65 -26.50 1.66
CA ILE A 1038 -50.80 -25.71 1.19
C ILE A 1038 -52.08 -26.55 1.32
N ASP A 1039 -53.13 -26.00 1.94
CA ASP A 1039 -54.46 -26.60 1.88
C ASP A 1039 -54.97 -26.57 0.42
N ILE A 1040 -55.22 -27.77 -0.12
CA ILE A 1040 -55.66 -27.96 -1.50
C ILE A 1040 -56.98 -27.22 -1.76
N LYS A 1041 -57.91 -27.18 -0.79
CA LYS A 1041 -59.19 -26.49 -0.94
C LYS A 1041 -58.98 -24.99 -1.07
N GLU A 1042 -58.19 -24.40 -0.17
CA GLU A 1042 -57.89 -22.96 -0.22
C GLU A 1042 -57.18 -22.57 -1.52
N ALA A 1043 -56.22 -23.37 -1.97
CA ALA A 1043 -55.48 -23.10 -3.20
C ALA A 1043 -56.37 -23.16 -4.44
N VAL A 1044 -57.34 -24.07 -4.46
CA VAL A 1044 -58.31 -24.24 -5.54
C VAL A 1044 -59.32 -23.10 -5.55
N GLU A 1045 -59.84 -22.71 -4.38
CA GLU A 1045 -60.75 -21.56 -4.25
C GLU A 1045 -60.06 -20.27 -4.69
N PHE A 1046 -58.84 -20.02 -4.22
CA PHE A 1046 -58.03 -18.90 -4.67
C PHE A 1046 -57.78 -18.93 -6.19
N ALA A 1047 -57.46 -20.09 -6.76
CA ALA A 1047 -57.23 -20.21 -8.21
C ALA A 1047 -58.49 -19.90 -9.04
N ARG A 1048 -59.69 -20.30 -8.57
CA ARG A 1048 -60.96 -19.90 -9.21
C ARG A 1048 -61.20 -18.40 -9.13
N ALA A 1049 -60.96 -17.80 -7.95
CA ALA A 1049 -61.12 -16.36 -7.75
C ALA A 1049 -60.11 -15.55 -8.58
N LEU A 1050 -58.86 -16.00 -8.67
CA LEU A 1050 -57.82 -15.42 -9.52
C LEU A 1050 -58.21 -15.51 -11.00
N ARG A 1051 -58.68 -16.69 -11.48
CA ARG A 1051 -59.18 -16.86 -12.84
C ARG A 1051 -60.25 -15.84 -13.17
N ALA A 1052 -61.29 -15.75 -12.35
CA ALA A 1052 -62.40 -14.83 -12.55
C ALA A 1052 -61.92 -13.37 -12.62
N THR A 1053 -61.10 -12.95 -11.65
CA THR A 1053 -60.55 -11.59 -11.58
C THR A 1053 -59.71 -11.24 -12.80
N MET A 1054 -58.93 -12.18 -13.33
CA MET A 1054 -58.12 -11.97 -14.54
C MET A 1054 -58.98 -11.89 -15.80
N GLN A 1055 -59.99 -12.75 -15.93
CA GLN A 1055 -60.91 -12.73 -17.06
C GLN A 1055 -61.71 -11.42 -17.10
N ASP A 1056 -62.22 -10.98 -15.96
CA ASP A 1056 -62.92 -9.69 -15.83
C ASP A 1056 -62.02 -8.52 -16.22
N SER A 1057 -60.76 -8.53 -15.76
CA SER A 1057 -59.78 -7.49 -16.11
C SER A 1057 -59.45 -7.47 -17.61
N ILE A 1058 -59.31 -8.64 -18.25
CA ILE A 1058 -59.04 -8.73 -19.70
C ILE A 1058 -60.26 -8.34 -20.52
N ARG A 1059 -61.47 -8.75 -20.11
CA ARG A 1059 -62.73 -8.36 -20.77
C ARG A 1059 -62.91 -6.85 -20.69
N SER A 1060 -62.76 -6.26 -19.50
CA SER A 1060 -62.81 -4.80 -19.32
C SER A 1060 -61.77 -4.10 -20.19
N ALA A 1061 -60.54 -4.63 -20.30
CA ALA A 1061 -59.52 -4.05 -21.18
C ALA A 1061 -59.86 -4.09 -22.67
N CYS A 1062 -60.81 -4.91 -23.12
CA CYS A 1062 -61.26 -4.88 -24.51
C CYS A 1062 -62.14 -3.66 -24.80
N GLU A 1063 -62.80 -3.14 -23.76
CA GLU A 1063 -63.74 -2.00 -23.83
C GLU A 1063 -63.10 -0.68 -23.38
N ASP A 1064 -62.21 -0.71 -22.37
CA ASP A 1064 -61.62 0.44 -21.68
C ASP A 1064 -60.11 0.55 -21.90
N GLU A 1065 -59.55 1.77 -22.02
CA GLU A 1065 -58.11 2.01 -22.26
C GLU A 1065 -57.14 1.66 -21.11
N LYS A 1066 -57.64 1.01 -20.04
CA LYS A 1066 -56.87 0.79 -18.80
C LYS A 1066 -55.64 -0.11 -18.98
N LEU A 1067 -55.67 -1.12 -19.86
CA LEU A 1067 -54.57 -2.05 -20.08
C LEU A 1067 -54.10 -2.08 -21.54
N THR A 1068 -52.78 -2.24 -21.72
CA THR A 1068 -52.12 -2.39 -23.01
C THR A 1068 -52.01 -3.86 -23.45
N ALA A 1069 -51.75 -4.11 -24.73
CA ALA A 1069 -51.58 -5.47 -25.25
C ALA A 1069 -50.43 -6.23 -24.55
N ALA A 1070 -49.37 -5.53 -24.15
CA ALA A 1070 -48.26 -6.11 -23.39
C ALA A 1070 -48.70 -6.53 -21.97
N GLN A 1071 -49.48 -5.70 -21.28
CA GLN A 1071 -50.01 -6.01 -19.95
C GLN A 1071 -51.01 -7.17 -19.97
N VAL A 1072 -51.90 -7.22 -20.98
CA VAL A 1072 -52.81 -8.35 -21.19
C VAL A 1072 -52.01 -9.64 -21.45
N LYS A 1073 -50.92 -9.57 -22.22
CA LYS A 1073 -50.02 -10.71 -22.42
C LYS A 1073 -49.43 -11.21 -21.11
N ASP A 1074 -49.05 -10.32 -20.20
CA ASP A 1074 -48.49 -10.68 -18.90
C ASP A 1074 -49.53 -11.29 -17.95
N LEU A 1075 -50.79 -10.83 -18.00
CA LEU A 1075 -51.90 -11.53 -17.33
C LEU A 1075 -52.05 -12.97 -17.87
N LEU A 1076 -52.05 -13.17 -19.19
CA LEU A 1076 -52.14 -14.52 -19.75
C LEU A 1076 -50.96 -15.41 -19.33
N LYS A 1077 -49.75 -14.86 -19.17
CA LYS A 1077 -48.61 -15.59 -18.60
C LYS A 1077 -48.82 -15.94 -17.11
N LEU A 1078 -49.40 -15.02 -16.32
CA LEU A 1078 -49.78 -15.30 -14.94
C LEU A 1078 -50.81 -16.44 -14.87
N ALA A 1079 -51.78 -16.49 -15.79
CA ALA A 1079 -52.75 -17.58 -15.85
C ALA A 1079 -52.07 -18.91 -16.14
N LEU A 1080 -51.11 -18.96 -17.08
CA LEU A 1080 -50.28 -20.15 -17.31
C LEU A 1080 -49.50 -20.56 -16.06
N ALA A 1081 -48.92 -19.61 -15.32
CA ALA A 1081 -48.22 -19.87 -14.07
C ALA A 1081 -49.18 -20.41 -12.99
N GLY A 1082 -50.39 -19.86 -12.90
CA GLY A 1082 -51.47 -20.30 -12.04
C GLY A 1082 -51.90 -21.73 -12.33
N VAL A 1083 -52.16 -22.10 -13.60
CA VAL A 1083 -52.50 -23.49 -13.98
C VAL A 1083 -51.39 -24.45 -13.55
N ARG A 1084 -50.12 -24.09 -13.78
CA ARG A 1084 -48.97 -24.92 -13.35
C ARG A 1084 -48.86 -25.01 -11.83
N HIS A 1085 -49.21 -23.96 -11.10
CA HIS A 1085 -49.22 -23.96 -9.65
C HIS A 1085 -50.34 -24.87 -9.13
N THR A 1086 -51.57 -24.73 -9.64
CA THR A 1086 -52.69 -25.61 -9.28
C THR A 1086 -52.35 -27.07 -9.56
N LYS A 1087 -51.82 -27.41 -10.75
CA LYS A 1087 -51.33 -28.76 -11.06
C LYS A 1087 -50.27 -29.26 -10.07
N ARG A 1088 -49.35 -28.40 -9.64
CA ARG A 1088 -48.31 -28.77 -8.65
C ARG A 1088 -48.91 -29.08 -7.27
N VAL A 1089 -49.89 -28.28 -6.82
CA VAL A 1089 -50.54 -28.46 -5.51
C VAL A 1089 -51.52 -29.64 -5.51
N THR A 1090 -52.26 -29.86 -6.60
CA THR A 1090 -53.26 -30.93 -6.73
C THR A 1090 -52.68 -32.24 -7.28
N SER A 1091 -51.35 -32.35 -7.42
CA SER A 1091 -50.68 -33.51 -8.04
C SER A 1091 -51.19 -33.85 -9.46
N ASP A 1092 -51.52 -32.82 -10.24
CA ASP A 1092 -52.06 -32.90 -11.60
C ASP A 1092 -53.40 -33.65 -11.73
N ASP A 1093 -54.22 -33.64 -10.67
CA ASP A 1093 -55.58 -34.18 -10.71
C ASP A 1093 -56.44 -33.41 -11.72
N ALA A 1094 -56.69 -34.06 -12.88
CA ALA A 1094 -57.51 -33.52 -13.95
C ALA A 1094 -58.95 -33.21 -13.51
N GLY A 1095 -59.48 -33.95 -12.52
CA GLY A 1095 -60.81 -33.75 -11.94
C GLY A 1095 -60.93 -32.44 -11.15
N VAL A 1096 -59.82 -31.88 -10.68
CA VAL A 1096 -59.78 -30.60 -9.95
C VAL A 1096 -59.28 -29.47 -10.86
N VAL A 1097 -58.24 -29.70 -11.65
CA VAL A 1097 -57.60 -28.65 -12.46
C VAL A 1097 -58.53 -28.15 -13.57
N ARG A 1098 -59.23 -29.05 -14.26
CA ARG A 1098 -60.11 -28.72 -15.38
C ARG A 1098 -61.29 -27.82 -14.96
N PRO A 1099 -62.07 -28.14 -13.90
CA PRO A 1099 -63.13 -27.24 -13.44
C PRO A 1099 -62.59 -25.94 -12.80
N THR A 1100 -61.38 -25.97 -12.21
CA THR A 1100 -60.77 -24.78 -11.60
C THR A 1100 -60.38 -23.73 -12.63
N TRP A 1101 -59.83 -24.14 -13.78
CA TRP A 1101 -59.36 -23.21 -14.81
C TRP A 1101 -60.29 -23.04 -16.01
N ASP A 1102 -61.34 -23.85 -16.14
CA ASP A 1102 -62.39 -23.78 -17.17
C ASP A 1102 -61.86 -23.46 -18.59
N PRO A 1103 -61.31 -24.46 -19.29
CA PRO A 1103 -60.68 -24.27 -20.59
C PRO A 1103 -61.55 -23.56 -21.63
N ALA A 1104 -62.87 -23.82 -21.62
CA ALA A 1104 -63.81 -23.22 -22.57
C ALA A 1104 -63.86 -21.69 -22.41
N SER A 1105 -63.88 -21.20 -21.17
CA SER A 1105 -63.88 -19.76 -20.89
C SER A 1105 -62.64 -19.03 -21.43
N TRP A 1106 -61.49 -19.70 -21.55
CA TRP A 1106 -60.28 -19.12 -22.15
C TRP A 1106 -60.30 -19.14 -23.68
N ASP A 1107 -60.87 -20.18 -24.28
CA ASP A 1107 -61.08 -20.22 -25.74
C ASP A 1107 -62.05 -19.12 -26.18
N GLU A 1108 -63.15 -18.93 -25.43
CA GLU A 1108 -64.08 -17.80 -25.61
C GLU A 1108 -63.38 -16.46 -25.47
N LEU A 1109 -62.58 -16.26 -24.43
CA LEU A 1109 -61.81 -15.03 -24.23
C LEU A 1109 -60.82 -14.78 -25.39
N GLY A 1110 -60.23 -15.84 -25.93
CA GLY A 1110 -59.37 -15.77 -27.11
C GLY A 1110 -60.11 -15.29 -28.36
N THR A 1111 -61.36 -15.72 -28.57
CA THR A 1111 -62.20 -15.22 -29.67
C THR A 1111 -62.60 -13.76 -29.47
N LEU A 1112 -62.91 -13.37 -28.24
CA LEU A 1112 -63.25 -11.99 -27.89
C LEU A 1112 -62.06 -11.04 -28.15
N LEU A 1113 -60.84 -11.43 -27.75
CA LEU A 1113 -59.62 -10.66 -28.04
C LEU A 1113 -59.31 -10.57 -29.54
N ALA A 1114 -59.72 -11.57 -30.34
CA ALA A 1114 -59.59 -11.52 -31.80
C ALA A 1114 -60.58 -10.56 -32.46
N GLY A 1115 -61.77 -10.41 -31.87
CA GLY A 1115 -62.79 -9.46 -32.33
C GLY A 1115 -62.59 -8.02 -31.84
N ALA A 1116 -61.83 -7.81 -30.76
CA ALA A 1116 -61.60 -6.48 -30.20
C ALA A 1116 -60.66 -5.64 -31.08
N GLU A 1117 -61.12 -4.47 -31.52
CA GLU A 1117 -60.36 -3.53 -32.38
C GLU A 1117 -58.95 -3.23 -31.85
N ARG A 1118 -58.80 -3.16 -30.53
CA ARG A 1118 -57.55 -2.81 -29.84
C ARG A 1118 -56.52 -3.94 -29.81
N PHE A 1119 -56.96 -5.20 -29.90
CA PHE A 1119 -56.10 -6.37 -29.74
C PHE A 1119 -56.09 -7.32 -30.95
N LYS A 1120 -56.92 -7.07 -31.98
CA LYS A 1120 -57.02 -7.90 -33.20
C LYS A 1120 -55.68 -8.12 -33.93
N ALA A 1121 -54.77 -7.15 -33.88
CA ALA A 1121 -53.43 -7.25 -34.47
C ALA A 1121 -52.43 -8.08 -33.62
N SER A 1122 -52.75 -8.37 -32.36
CA SER A 1122 -51.87 -9.07 -31.40
C SER A 1122 -52.18 -10.57 -31.32
N THR A 1123 -51.93 -11.30 -32.42
CA THR A 1123 -52.19 -12.75 -32.54
C THR A 1123 -51.53 -13.60 -31.44
N GLY A 1124 -50.45 -13.10 -30.81
CA GLY A 1124 -49.80 -13.72 -29.67
C GLY A 1124 -50.68 -13.85 -28.41
N LEU A 1125 -51.69 -13.00 -28.22
CA LEU A 1125 -52.62 -13.10 -27.08
C LEU A 1125 -53.57 -14.30 -27.24
N GLN A 1126 -54.11 -14.47 -28.45
CA GLN A 1126 -54.99 -15.58 -28.81
C GLN A 1126 -54.27 -16.92 -28.67
N ALA A 1127 -53.00 -16.98 -29.08
CA ALA A 1127 -52.15 -18.15 -28.92
C ALA A 1127 -51.95 -18.52 -27.44
N LEU A 1128 -51.79 -17.53 -26.55
CA LEU A 1128 -51.65 -17.78 -25.10
C LEU A 1128 -52.95 -18.27 -24.48
N CYS A 1129 -54.13 -17.74 -24.86
CA CYS A 1129 -55.43 -18.28 -24.41
C CYS A 1129 -55.59 -19.76 -24.78
N LYS A 1130 -55.28 -20.13 -26.03
CA LYS A 1130 -55.27 -21.53 -26.47
C LYS A 1130 -54.26 -22.37 -25.68
N GLN A 1131 -53.09 -21.80 -25.35
CA GLN A 1131 -52.09 -22.49 -24.54
C GLN A 1131 -52.59 -22.75 -23.11
N ILE A 1132 -53.33 -21.82 -22.49
CA ILE A 1132 -53.96 -22.00 -21.17
C ILE A 1132 -55.02 -23.10 -21.23
N SER A 1133 -55.93 -23.05 -22.22
CA SER A 1133 -56.97 -24.08 -22.43
C SER A 1133 -56.34 -25.47 -22.61
N ASN A 1134 -55.32 -25.59 -23.46
CA ASN A 1134 -54.60 -26.85 -23.68
C ASN A 1134 -53.87 -27.34 -22.43
N LEU A 1135 -53.24 -26.44 -21.67
CA LEU A 1135 -52.52 -26.81 -20.46
C LEU A 1135 -53.47 -27.33 -19.38
N ALA A 1136 -54.64 -26.71 -19.21
CA ALA A 1136 -55.67 -27.14 -18.28
C ALA A 1136 -56.37 -28.45 -18.70
N ASN A 1137 -56.41 -28.77 -20.00
CA ASN A 1137 -56.97 -30.01 -20.55
C ASN A 1137 -55.97 -31.20 -20.59
N LYS A 1138 -54.66 -30.96 -20.46
CA LYS A 1138 -53.65 -32.00 -20.63
C LYS A 1138 -53.69 -33.02 -19.46
N GLU A 1139 -53.99 -34.28 -19.78
CA GLU A 1139 -53.90 -35.42 -18.86
C GLU A 1139 -52.44 -35.74 -18.48
N PRO A 1140 -52.18 -36.26 -17.27
CA PRO A 1140 -50.82 -36.60 -16.84
C PRO A 1140 -50.23 -37.70 -17.73
N SER A 1141 -49.11 -37.40 -18.41
CA SER A 1141 -48.40 -38.41 -19.21
C SER A 1141 -47.67 -39.41 -18.30
N GLU A 1142 -47.88 -40.72 -18.50
CA GLU A 1142 -47.31 -41.83 -17.71
C GLU A 1142 -45.76 -41.92 -17.66
N SER A 1143 -45.02 -41.06 -18.38
CA SER A 1143 -43.55 -41.14 -18.45
C SER A 1143 -42.79 -40.58 -17.23
N ALA A 1144 -43.46 -40.02 -16.22
CA ALA A 1144 -42.81 -39.50 -15.01
C ALA A 1144 -42.70 -40.49 -13.83
N LYS A 1145 -43.18 -41.74 -13.97
CA LYS A 1145 -43.10 -42.78 -12.92
C LYS A 1145 -41.72 -43.45 -12.74
N LYS A 1146 -40.67 -43.01 -13.44
CA LYS A 1146 -39.29 -43.51 -13.26
C LYS A 1146 -38.28 -42.39 -12.98
N LYS A 1147 -38.44 -41.69 -11.85
CA LYS A 1147 -37.36 -41.04 -11.07
C LYS A 1147 -37.96 -40.37 -9.83
N ARG A 1148 -38.40 -41.16 -8.86
CA ARG A 1148 -38.56 -40.70 -7.48
C ARG A 1148 -38.57 -41.91 -6.56
N LYS A 1149 -37.38 -42.32 -6.15
CA LYS A 1149 -37.18 -43.14 -4.97
C LYS A 1149 -35.89 -42.66 -4.32
N VAL A 1150 -36.05 -42.17 -3.07
CA VAL A 1150 -35.02 -41.89 -2.04
C VAL A 1150 -34.05 -40.75 -2.46
N ASP A 1151 -33.78 -39.70 -1.67
CA ASP A 1151 -33.37 -39.72 -0.27
C ASP A 1151 -33.86 -38.52 0.55
N ALA A 1152 -34.18 -38.83 1.80
CA ALA A 1152 -34.25 -37.92 2.92
C ALA A 1152 -33.09 -38.29 3.89
N VAL A 1153 -32.24 -37.30 4.15
CA VAL A 1153 -31.43 -37.03 5.36
C VAL A 1153 -30.22 -37.93 5.70
N GLU A 1154 -29.27 -37.29 6.40
CA GLU A 1154 -27.98 -37.74 6.97
C GLU A 1154 -26.82 -37.81 5.95
N GLY A 1155 -25.68 -37.13 6.10
CA GLY A 1155 -24.97 -36.68 7.29
C GLY A 1155 -23.52 -37.18 7.15
N GLY A 1156 -22.52 -36.30 7.20
CA GLY A 1156 -21.12 -36.67 7.40
C GLY A 1156 -20.21 -36.73 6.16
N GLU A 1157 -19.25 -35.81 6.15
CA GLU A 1157 -17.83 -35.93 5.76
C GLU A 1157 -17.41 -36.81 4.56
N ALA A 1158 -16.81 -36.19 3.54
CA ALA A 1158 -15.44 -36.46 3.12
C ALA A 1158 -15.03 -35.56 1.92
N GLU A 1159 -13.81 -35.06 2.02
CA GLU A 1159 -13.10 -34.16 1.11
C GLU A 1159 -12.48 -34.93 -0.10
N PRO A 1160 -11.67 -34.32 -0.99
CA PRO A 1160 -12.02 -34.08 -2.39
C PRO A 1160 -11.22 -34.96 -3.38
N THR A 1161 -11.59 -34.97 -4.68
CA THR A 1161 -10.59 -34.94 -5.79
C THR A 1161 -11.23 -34.81 -7.18
N GLU A 1162 -10.70 -33.80 -7.89
CA GLU A 1162 -10.44 -33.71 -9.35
C GLU A 1162 -11.48 -34.16 -10.39
N VAL A 1163 -12.10 -33.17 -11.04
CA VAL A 1163 -12.47 -33.30 -12.46
C VAL A 1163 -11.97 -32.09 -13.25
N THR A 1164 -11.04 -32.38 -14.15
CA THR A 1164 -10.42 -31.53 -15.15
C THR A 1164 -11.43 -30.77 -16.04
N LYS A 1165 -11.23 -29.44 -16.13
CA LYS A 1165 -11.88 -28.55 -17.10
C LYS A 1165 -11.29 -28.73 -18.51
N LYS A 1166 -12.14 -28.71 -19.54
CA LYS A 1166 -11.80 -28.17 -20.88
C LYS A 1166 -12.92 -27.24 -21.39
N PRO A 1167 -12.59 -26.09 -22.01
CA PRO A 1167 -13.54 -24.99 -22.19
C PRO A 1167 -14.24 -25.00 -23.57
N LYS A 1168 -15.48 -24.49 -23.60
CA LYS A 1168 -16.26 -24.21 -24.81
C LYS A 1168 -15.88 -22.84 -25.40
N ARG A 1169 -15.49 -22.85 -26.69
CA ARG A 1169 -15.29 -21.67 -27.55
C ARG A 1169 -16.62 -20.94 -27.82
N LYS A 1170 -16.61 -19.61 -27.65
CA LYS A 1170 -17.63 -18.63 -28.08
C LYS A 1170 -17.65 -18.49 -29.62
N LYS A 1171 -18.85 -18.36 -30.20
CA LYS A 1171 -19.09 -17.94 -31.59
C LYS A 1171 -19.01 -16.42 -31.70
N GLN A 1172 -18.14 -15.93 -32.59
CA GLN A 1172 -18.10 -14.54 -33.06
C GLN A 1172 -19.20 -14.26 -34.08
N LYS A 1173 -19.67 -13.01 -34.06
CA LYS A 1173 -20.67 -12.41 -34.94
C LYS A 1173 -19.94 -11.72 -36.10
N ALA A 1174 -20.40 -11.95 -37.33
CA ALA A 1174 -19.81 -11.44 -38.56
C ALA A 1174 -20.07 -9.93 -38.76
N SER A 1175 -19.04 -9.19 -39.16
CA SER A 1175 -19.13 -7.89 -39.83
C SER A 1175 -19.09 -8.10 -41.35
N LYS A 1176 -19.91 -7.32 -42.06
CA LYS A 1176 -20.01 -7.28 -43.53
C LYS A 1176 -18.99 -6.29 -44.09
N SER A 1177 -18.38 -6.66 -45.21
CA SER A 1177 -17.75 -5.75 -46.18
C SER A 1177 -18.82 -5.12 -47.08
N SER A 1178 -18.68 -3.83 -47.41
CA SER A 1178 -18.46 -3.31 -48.78
C SER A 1178 -18.86 -1.84 -48.89
N SER A 1179 -17.86 -0.96 -48.98
CA SER A 1179 -17.72 0.21 -49.86
C SER A 1179 -16.61 1.12 -49.35
#